data_AF-A0A7L0M3N5-F1
#
_entry.id   AF-A0A7L0M3N5-F1
#
_cell.length_a   1.000
_cell.length_b   1.000
_cell.length_c   1.000
_cell.angle_alpha   90.00
_cell.angle_beta   90.00
_cell.angle_gamma   90.00
#
_symmetry.space_group_name_H-M   'P 1'
#
loop_
_entity.id
_entity.type
_entity.pdbx_description
1 polymer ?
#
loop_
_entity_poly.entity_id
_entity_poly.type
_entity_poly.pdbx_seq_one_letter_code
_entity_poly.pdbx_strand_id
1 'polypeptide(L)'
;MVAVPSSYFGATCGLCGNFNEDTEDEMALPDGTQAATMEVWAESWRDASCQDDCEGQEMLQDTCGDGQVTCRKRGCKAHEKCAVVNGAPRCQVMKHLTCIGTGDPHYTTFDGLRYDFQGTCIYQFAALCTQGDPKLVPFTVKVENNNRGSKAVSFTKTLTLEVYGNVITMSQEHPRKVMVNGAFVELPFTKKDQFELYHSGVHGFVRTAFGLRVSFDWYSYARVLLPEVYAGAVCGLCGNANGDPNDDFVTSDGQRATDEVHLANSWKVGDVPGCSSGCEGDCPTCSQKEKERYRGDGYCGVISKAEGPFRACHGVVDPMAFLEDCAFDACHYKGHRDTVCKAIAAYVTECQSHGVNVEPWRTSTFCGPSCPRHSHYELCGTSCPTTCRGLATACDSTPCTEGCFCDQGFVLSGDECVPVAECGCEHRDLYYKKGEVFFSSCRERCHCKAKGVVECQEVFCGAHEECRVEDGLLGCYPTSYGRLVVSGDPHYVTFDGRAFDLAGSCTYVLVQLCKPERWLMDFSVLLEHDVGHRGNVALMKKVVASIHGYTVSMERGRPWEVMVDGERYTLPLVTKDKKLRVGQEGNNIILQTTAGIRLLYNVATYLLVTIPDAYKGHVCGLGGNYNGDPSDDFRVPGGSLAQSTEDFVTSWKVHVDDGTCTDGCAATACPMCDATAVAPYAGSGSCGIIRDPLGPFGSCHPKVSPLEYFNHCLHDVCAAAGAPEVLCHSVQAYAAACQAASAEVKAWRTSAFCPLSCPPHSHYELCTRTCDFTCSSLSMPAPCTWTCFEGCQCDDGYLFDGDTCVSLEQCGCLHQGRYFKAGETITSNNCTTRCTCHPSQGLVCEDIQCPQDHVCSTRDGAQLCVKQQGQCHLRPGASLTTFDGTKGMLLTSGTYKVAALCNEQSPNWFKVVLEVNECREDHVPAAVAIFLFFREAFITINTNMEVWVNGLSTHLPTNVSKAISLSTTDGNVTVSHASGIDVLFSPKGAVTLTVGATMVNRLCAPCGNFNGDPKDDLKLPDGRLVRSIAEVVDAWKAKDFMG
;
A
#
# COMPACT_ATOMS: atom_id res chain seq x y z
N MET A 1 70.01 1.78 -44.38
CA MET A 1 70.27 2.88 -43.42
C MET A 1 69.52 4.09 -43.98
N VAL A 2 68.57 4.75 -43.31
CA VAL A 2 68.22 4.88 -41.87
C VAL A 2 66.67 4.87 -41.81
N ALA A 3 65.96 3.92 -41.18
CA ALA A 3 65.62 3.80 -39.73
C ALA A 3 64.88 5.04 -39.17
N VAL A 4 63.53 5.14 -39.17
CA VAL A 4 62.55 4.61 -38.14
C VAL A 4 62.70 5.34 -36.78
N PRO A 5 61.65 5.75 -36.00
CA PRO A 5 60.24 5.27 -35.87
C PRO A 5 59.17 6.41 -35.86
N SER A 6 57.93 6.28 -35.33
CA SER A 6 56.82 5.30 -35.52
C SER A 6 55.61 5.67 -34.61
N SER A 7 54.66 6.49 -35.08
CA SER A 7 53.44 6.89 -34.35
C SER A 7 52.59 7.83 -35.24
N TYR A 8 51.32 7.60 -35.59
CA TYR A 8 50.43 6.45 -35.44
C TYR A 8 49.62 6.29 -36.75
N PHE A 9 49.48 5.03 -37.18
CA PHE A 9 48.44 4.49 -38.08
C PHE A 9 47.02 4.81 -37.53
N GLY A 10 45.88 4.75 -38.23
CA GLY A 10 45.47 4.29 -39.57
C GLY A 10 43.94 4.50 -39.70
N ALA A 11 43.12 3.77 -40.48
CA ALA A 11 43.36 2.76 -41.51
C ALA A 11 42.11 2.59 -42.43
N THR A 12 42.37 2.47 -43.73
CA THR A 12 41.60 1.78 -44.81
C THR A 12 40.53 0.72 -44.45
N CYS A 13 39.42 0.72 -45.21
CA CYS A 13 38.63 -0.44 -45.73
C CYS A 13 37.70 0.07 -46.85
N GLY A 14 37.16 -0.71 -47.81
CA GLY A 14 37.19 -2.16 -48.04
C GLY A 14 35.83 -2.62 -48.63
N LEU A 15 35.81 -3.27 -49.80
CA LEU A 15 34.61 -3.61 -50.61
C LEU A 15 33.78 -4.82 -50.08
N CYS A 16 32.50 -4.92 -50.48
CA CYS A 16 31.81 -6.18 -50.86
C CYS A 16 30.40 -5.96 -51.49
N GLY A 17 29.97 -6.88 -52.39
CA GLY A 17 28.61 -6.97 -52.99
C GLY A 17 27.62 -7.86 -52.18
N ASN A 18 26.46 -8.33 -52.68
CA ASN A 18 26.06 -8.64 -54.08
C ASN A 18 24.51 -8.87 -54.23
N PHE A 19 24.03 -9.11 -55.47
CA PHE A 19 22.68 -9.56 -55.93
C PHE A 19 21.55 -8.51 -56.01
N ASN A 20 20.61 -8.56 -56.99
CA ASN A 20 20.27 -9.66 -57.93
C ASN A 20 20.06 -9.17 -59.40
N GLU A 21 20.09 -10.08 -60.38
CA GLU A 21 19.80 -9.81 -61.80
C GLU A 21 18.35 -10.21 -62.14
N ASP A 22 17.51 -9.26 -62.59
CA ASP A 22 16.29 -9.48 -63.41
C ASP A 22 15.76 -8.10 -63.87
N THR A 23 15.92 -7.74 -65.15
CA THR A 23 15.81 -6.33 -65.62
C THR A 23 14.54 -5.98 -66.41
N GLU A 24 13.43 -6.70 -66.27
CA GLU A 24 12.22 -6.46 -67.11
C GLU A 24 10.94 -6.00 -66.36
N ASP A 25 10.90 -5.99 -65.02
CA ASP A 25 9.69 -5.57 -64.26
C ASP A 25 9.82 -4.23 -63.49
N GLU A 26 10.99 -3.59 -63.41
CA GLU A 26 11.25 -2.48 -62.47
C GLU A 26 10.79 -1.05 -62.92
N MET A 27 10.12 -0.89 -64.06
CA MET A 27 9.73 0.45 -64.58
C MET A 27 8.23 0.58 -64.94
N ALA A 28 7.35 -0.12 -64.25
CA ALA A 28 5.90 0.08 -64.38
C ALA A 28 5.44 1.42 -63.77
N LEU A 29 4.62 2.17 -64.53
CA LEU A 29 3.91 3.37 -64.11
C LEU A 29 2.55 3.01 -63.46
N PRO A 30 1.93 3.92 -62.68
CA PRO A 30 0.66 3.63 -61.98
C PRO A 30 -0.55 3.25 -62.84
N ASP A 31 -0.47 3.45 -64.16
CA ASP A 31 -1.50 3.07 -65.14
C ASP A 31 -1.25 1.71 -65.83
N GLY A 32 -0.17 1.02 -65.45
CA GLY A 32 0.24 -0.28 -66.02
C GLY A 32 1.08 -0.19 -67.30
N THR A 33 1.50 1.00 -67.73
CA THR A 33 2.45 1.17 -68.85
C THR A 33 3.91 1.16 -68.35
N GLN A 34 4.88 0.83 -69.22
CA GLN A 34 6.30 0.95 -68.87
C GLN A 34 6.84 2.36 -69.15
N ALA A 35 7.61 2.89 -68.20
CA ALA A 35 8.30 4.16 -68.33
C ALA A 35 9.47 4.09 -69.33
N ALA A 36 9.61 5.11 -70.16
CA ALA A 36 10.66 5.16 -71.20
C ALA A 36 12.08 5.40 -70.65
N THR A 37 12.20 5.96 -69.44
CA THR A 37 13.47 6.16 -68.73
C THR A 37 13.26 6.09 -67.21
N MET A 38 14.35 5.85 -66.47
CA MET A 38 14.33 5.86 -65.00
C MET A 38 14.00 7.25 -64.43
N GLU A 39 14.34 8.36 -65.12
CA GLU A 39 13.87 9.69 -64.74
C GLU A 39 12.34 9.81 -64.82
N VAL A 40 11.71 9.39 -65.92
CA VAL A 40 10.24 9.48 -66.10
C VAL A 40 9.50 8.60 -65.10
N TRP A 41 10.02 7.41 -64.83
CA TRP A 41 9.52 6.56 -63.74
C TRP A 41 9.66 7.26 -62.39
N ALA A 42 10.83 7.82 -62.08
CA ALA A 42 11.07 8.48 -60.81
C ALA A 42 10.38 9.84 -60.65
N GLU A 43 9.83 10.43 -61.71
CA GLU A 43 8.98 11.63 -61.72
C GLU A 43 7.52 11.31 -61.42
N SER A 44 6.98 10.16 -61.86
CA SER A 44 5.55 9.81 -61.64
C SER A 44 5.17 9.56 -60.17
N TRP A 45 6.15 9.49 -59.27
CA TRP A 45 5.97 9.22 -57.84
C TRP A 45 6.18 10.45 -56.92
N ARG A 46 6.31 11.68 -57.46
CA ARG A 46 6.69 12.86 -56.64
C ARG A 46 5.65 13.97 -56.55
N ASP A 47 5.23 14.25 -55.32
CA ASP A 47 4.82 15.61 -54.93
C ASP A 47 6.08 16.49 -54.81
N ALA A 48 6.01 17.71 -55.34
CA ALA A 48 7.17 18.52 -55.74
C ALA A 48 7.49 19.70 -54.81
N SER A 49 6.81 19.83 -53.67
CA SER A 49 6.74 21.10 -52.94
C SER A 49 7.86 21.40 -51.92
N CYS A 50 8.49 20.40 -51.29
CA CYS A 50 9.62 20.60 -50.33
C CYS A 50 10.73 19.56 -50.57
N GLN A 51 11.78 19.89 -51.34
CA GLN A 51 12.94 18.98 -51.51
C GLN A 51 14.31 19.61 -51.15
N ASP A 52 14.41 20.93 -51.05
CA ASP A 52 15.67 21.64 -50.83
C ASP A 52 15.64 22.48 -49.55
N ASP A 53 16.34 21.99 -48.52
CA ASP A 53 16.77 22.78 -47.37
C ASP A 53 18.24 23.15 -47.58
N CYS A 54 18.52 24.45 -47.67
CA CYS A 54 19.80 25.02 -48.05
C CYS A 54 20.19 26.07 -47.01
N GLU A 55 20.76 25.62 -45.88
CA GLU A 55 21.12 26.49 -44.76
C GLU A 55 22.16 27.56 -45.16
N GLY A 56 21.82 28.83 -44.93
CA GLY A 56 22.70 29.99 -45.04
C GLY A 56 22.30 31.03 -43.99
N GLN A 57 23.26 31.51 -43.20
CA GLN A 57 23.00 32.26 -41.97
C GLN A 57 22.30 33.61 -42.17
N GLU A 58 21.46 34.00 -41.21
CA GLU A 58 21.22 35.41 -40.92
C GLU A 58 22.53 36.09 -40.49
N MET A 59 22.95 37.15 -41.19
CA MET A 59 23.51 38.39 -40.62
C MET A 59 23.79 39.43 -41.72
N LEU A 60 23.88 40.70 -41.34
CA LEU A 60 24.02 41.85 -42.24
C LEU A 60 25.44 42.01 -42.83
N GLN A 61 25.48 42.79 -43.93
CA GLN A 61 26.61 43.48 -44.58
C GLN A 61 27.33 42.78 -45.75
N ASP A 62 27.60 43.61 -46.76
CA ASP A 62 28.28 43.28 -48.02
C ASP A 62 29.61 42.53 -47.82
N THR A 63 29.73 41.35 -48.44
CA THR A 63 30.90 40.98 -49.28
C THR A 63 30.61 39.68 -50.04
N CYS A 64 30.94 39.65 -51.34
CA CYS A 64 30.85 38.42 -52.14
C CYS A 64 32.01 37.48 -51.82
N GLY A 65 31.71 36.20 -51.57
CA GLY A 65 32.66 35.09 -51.45
C GLY A 65 32.01 33.77 -51.85
N ASP A 66 32.79 32.82 -52.37
CA ASP A 66 32.33 31.58 -53.01
C ASP A 66 31.61 30.60 -52.05
N GLY A 67 30.33 30.86 -51.78
CA GLY A 67 29.43 29.95 -51.06
C GLY A 67 28.89 28.84 -51.97
N GLN A 68 29.55 27.68 -52.01
CA GLN A 68 29.00 26.49 -52.68
C GLN A 68 27.87 25.89 -51.84
N VAL A 69 26.62 26.16 -52.23
CA VAL A 69 25.43 25.64 -51.54
C VAL A 69 25.27 24.14 -51.81
N THR A 70 25.47 23.30 -50.80
CA THR A 70 25.18 21.86 -50.86
C THR A 70 23.80 21.55 -50.27
N CYS A 71 22.75 21.64 -51.08
CA CYS A 71 21.41 21.20 -50.67
C CYS A 71 21.36 19.65 -50.61
N ARG A 72 20.77 19.10 -49.55
CA ARG A 72 20.55 17.65 -49.39
C ARG A 72 19.07 17.35 -49.52
N LYS A 73 18.70 16.37 -50.36
CA LYS A 73 17.32 15.89 -50.46
C LYS A 73 16.81 15.45 -49.08
N ARG A 74 15.87 16.19 -48.52
CA ARG A 74 15.21 15.88 -47.25
C ARG A 74 13.73 16.23 -47.37
N GLY A 75 12.87 15.21 -47.41
CA GLY A 75 11.44 15.41 -47.27
C GLY A 75 11.07 15.79 -45.83
N CYS A 76 9.88 16.34 -45.66
CA CYS A 76 9.31 16.59 -44.33
C CYS A 76 9.16 15.28 -43.54
N LYS A 77 9.21 15.35 -42.21
CA LYS A 77 8.95 14.18 -41.36
C LYS A 77 7.50 13.72 -41.57
N ALA A 78 7.19 12.46 -41.25
CA ALA A 78 5.83 11.90 -41.42
C ALA A 78 4.72 12.66 -40.65
N HIS A 79 5.08 13.50 -39.66
CA HIS A 79 4.15 14.36 -38.92
C HIS A 79 4.19 15.85 -39.33
N GLU A 80 4.83 16.16 -40.45
CA GLU A 80 5.00 17.50 -41.01
C GLU A 80 4.50 17.50 -42.47
N LYS A 81 3.69 18.49 -42.85
CA LYS A 81 3.30 18.73 -44.25
C LYS A 81 4.13 19.87 -44.83
N CYS A 82 4.47 19.76 -46.11
CA CYS A 82 5.08 20.88 -46.82
C CYS A 82 4.05 22.01 -46.95
N ALA A 83 4.43 23.23 -46.55
CA ALA A 83 3.62 24.42 -46.71
C ALA A 83 4.50 25.62 -47.07
N VAL A 84 4.01 26.50 -47.94
CA VAL A 84 4.73 27.73 -48.30
C VAL A 84 4.49 28.77 -47.21
N VAL A 85 5.54 29.07 -46.44
CA VAL A 85 5.54 30.06 -45.35
C VAL A 85 6.40 31.24 -45.78
N ASN A 86 5.80 32.44 -45.83
CA ASN A 86 6.47 33.67 -46.28
C ASN A 86 7.16 33.54 -47.66
N GLY A 87 6.57 32.76 -48.57
CA GLY A 87 7.08 32.55 -49.93
C GLY A 87 8.14 31.45 -50.09
N ALA A 88 8.56 30.79 -49.01
CA ALA A 88 9.49 29.66 -49.04
C ALA A 88 8.79 28.35 -48.62
N PRO A 89 9.06 27.21 -49.29
CA PRO A 89 8.57 25.91 -48.84
C PRO A 89 9.22 25.53 -47.51
N ARG A 90 8.41 25.19 -46.51
CA ARG A 90 8.86 24.74 -45.19
C ARG A 90 8.00 23.57 -44.72
N CYS A 91 8.61 22.67 -43.98
CA CYS A 91 7.89 21.61 -43.28
C CYS A 91 7.18 22.21 -42.06
N GLN A 92 5.85 22.34 -42.14
CA GLN A 92 4.99 22.70 -41.01
C GLN A 92 4.50 21.44 -40.31
N VAL A 93 4.51 21.43 -38.98
CA VAL A 93 3.84 20.39 -38.20
C VAL A 93 2.36 20.32 -38.62
N MET A 94 1.85 19.12 -38.87
CA MET A 94 0.44 18.95 -39.22
C MET A 94 -0.46 19.37 -38.06
N LYS A 95 -1.68 19.85 -38.36
CA LYS A 95 -2.66 20.13 -37.31
C LYS A 95 -3.05 18.82 -36.63
N HIS A 96 -3.47 18.93 -35.36
CA HIS A 96 -4.05 17.83 -34.60
C HIS A 96 -5.52 18.10 -34.34
N LEU A 97 -6.35 17.08 -34.56
CA LEU A 97 -7.71 16.99 -34.07
C LEU A 97 -7.66 16.38 -32.66
N THR A 98 -8.51 16.87 -31.75
CA THR A 98 -8.41 16.51 -30.32
C THR A 98 -9.67 15.80 -29.87
N CYS A 99 -9.52 14.59 -29.33
CA CYS A 99 -10.57 13.90 -28.59
C CYS A 99 -10.14 13.78 -27.12
N ILE A 100 -11.08 13.99 -26.19
CA ILE A 100 -10.85 13.87 -24.75
C ILE A 100 -11.97 13.07 -24.07
N GLY A 101 -11.59 12.30 -23.05
CA GLY A 101 -12.45 11.79 -22.00
C GLY A 101 -11.99 12.38 -20.67
N THR A 102 -12.88 12.98 -19.89
CA THR A 102 -12.56 13.72 -18.66
C THR A 102 -13.63 13.54 -17.58
N GLY A 103 -13.28 13.67 -16.29
CA GLY A 103 -14.30 13.56 -15.24
C GLY A 103 -14.92 12.16 -15.18
N ASP A 104 -16.25 12.09 -15.09
CA ASP A 104 -16.97 10.90 -14.60
C ASP A 104 -17.92 10.09 -15.53
N PRO A 105 -17.69 9.84 -16.84
CA PRO A 105 -16.74 10.41 -17.78
C PRO A 105 -17.46 11.14 -18.93
N HIS A 106 -17.10 12.40 -19.09
CA HIS A 106 -17.53 13.28 -20.18
C HIS A 106 -16.62 13.08 -21.40
N TYR A 107 -17.22 12.80 -22.55
CA TYR A 107 -16.52 12.62 -23.81
C TYR A 107 -16.66 13.87 -24.68
N THR A 108 -15.60 14.24 -25.39
CA THR A 108 -15.64 15.19 -26.51
C THR A 108 -14.92 14.57 -27.70
N THR A 109 -15.65 14.40 -28.80
CA THR A 109 -15.16 13.79 -30.05
C THR A 109 -14.17 14.71 -30.78
N PHE A 110 -13.51 14.18 -31.82
CA PHE A 110 -12.60 14.96 -32.65
C PHE A 110 -13.24 16.20 -33.30
N ASP A 111 -14.55 16.14 -33.58
CA ASP A 111 -15.32 17.22 -34.22
C ASP A 111 -16.14 18.06 -33.20
N GLY A 112 -15.95 17.80 -31.90
CA GLY A 112 -16.49 18.60 -30.80
C GLY A 112 -17.87 18.20 -30.29
N LEU A 113 -18.42 17.05 -30.69
CA LEU A 113 -19.63 16.49 -30.09
C LEU A 113 -19.34 16.11 -28.64
N ARG A 114 -20.18 16.55 -27.70
CA ARG A 114 -20.08 16.23 -26.27
C ARG A 114 -21.19 15.28 -25.84
N TYR A 115 -20.83 14.26 -25.05
CA TYR A 115 -21.78 13.31 -24.47
C TYR A 115 -21.19 12.60 -23.24
N ASP A 116 -22.05 12.02 -22.40
CA ASP A 116 -21.66 11.37 -21.14
C ASP A 116 -21.96 9.87 -21.21
N PHE A 117 -21.01 9.00 -20.82
CA PHE A 117 -21.24 7.54 -20.92
C PHE A 117 -20.66 6.74 -19.75
N GLN A 118 -21.54 6.02 -19.05
CA GLN A 118 -21.28 5.52 -17.69
C GLN A 118 -20.89 4.04 -17.58
N GLY A 119 -20.51 3.39 -18.69
CA GLY A 119 -20.08 1.99 -18.66
C GLY A 119 -18.69 1.78 -18.06
N THR A 120 -18.46 0.59 -17.50
CA THR A 120 -17.27 0.20 -16.70
C THR A 120 -16.49 -0.96 -17.32
N CYS A 121 -16.58 -1.10 -18.64
CA CYS A 121 -15.92 -2.13 -19.42
C CYS A 121 -14.69 -1.58 -20.18
N ILE A 122 -14.12 -2.37 -21.08
CA ILE A 122 -13.08 -1.91 -22.02
C ILE A 122 -13.75 -1.48 -23.32
N TYR A 123 -13.48 -0.25 -23.76
CA TYR A 123 -14.07 0.35 -24.96
C TYR A 123 -12.99 0.83 -25.96
N GLN A 124 -13.30 0.76 -27.25
CA GLN A 124 -12.47 1.39 -28.29
C GLN A 124 -12.69 2.90 -28.29
N PHE A 125 -11.66 3.64 -27.90
CA PHE A 125 -11.69 5.10 -27.84
C PHE A 125 -11.50 5.70 -29.23
N ALA A 126 -10.42 5.33 -29.92
CA ALA A 126 -10.16 5.71 -31.31
C ALA A 126 -9.26 4.67 -31.99
N ALA A 127 -9.55 4.27 -33.23
CA ALA A 127 -8.68 3.41 -34.03
C ALA A 127 -8.67 3.83 -35.50
N LEU A 128 -7.66 3.39 -36.26
CA LEU A 128 -7.74 3.43 -37.73
C LEU A 128 -8.70 2.32 -38.21
N CYS A 129 -9.74 2.70 -38.93
CA CYS A 129 -10.82 1.77 -39.31
C CYS A 129 -10.98 1.61 -40.83
N THR A 130 -10.46 2.53 -41.64
CA THR A 130 -10.31 2.30 -43.08
C THR A 130 -9.13 1.38 -43.36
N GLN A 131 -9.33 0.40 -44.24
CA GLN A 131 -8.29 -0.53 -44.67
C GLN A 131 -7.72 -0.10 -46.03
N GLY A 132 -6.42 -0.27 -46.21
CA GLY A 132 -5.78 -0.25 -47.54
C GLY A 132 -5.15 1.08 -47.98
N ASP A 133 -5.14 2.15 -47.17
CA ASP A 133 -4.26 3.30 -47.45
C ASP A 133 -2.84 3.02 -46.91
N PRO A 134 -1.82 2.83 -47.77
CA PRO A 134 -0.44 2.59 -47.34
C PRO A 134 0.23 3.79 -46.67
N LYS A 135 -0.41 4.98 -46.66
CA LYS A 135 0.09 6.19 -45.99
C LYS A 135 -0.27 6.25 -44.51
N LEU A 136 -1.27 5.48 -44.07
CA LEU A 136 -1.76 5.52 -42.69
C LEU A 136 -1.22 4.32 -41.90
N VAL A 137 -0.57 4.60 -40.78
CA VAL A 137 -0.13 3.58 -39.82
C VAL A 137 -1.34 3.15 -38.95
N PRO A 138 -1.66 1.84 -38.87
CA PRO A 138 -2.71 1.34 -37.98
C PRO A 138 -2.38 1.55 -36.51
N PHE A 139 -3.39 1.94 -35.73
CA PHE A 139 -3.34 2.05 -34.28
C PHE A 139 -4.73 1.79 -33.68
N THR A 140 -4.76 1.38 -32.42
CA THR A 140 -6.00 1.27 -31.62
C THR A 140 -5.75 1.85 -30.23
N VAL A 141 -6.56 2.81 -29.80
CA VAL A 141 -6.61 3.34 -28.43
C VAL A 141 -7.85 2.74 -27.74
N LYS A 142 -7.64 2.16 -26.57
CA LYS A 142 -8.67 1.59 -25.70
C LYS A 142 -8.68 2.32 -24.35
N VAL A 143 -9.86 2.50 -23.78
CA VAL A 143 -10.06 2.98 -22.41
C VAL A 143 -10.79 1.93 -21.60
N GLU A 144 -10.37 1.75 -20.35
CA GLU A 144 -11.06 0.94 -19.34
C GLU A 144 -11.56 1.86 -18.24
N ASN A 145 -12.86 1.79 -17.93
CA ASN A 145 -13.50 2.66 -16.95
C ASN A 145 -13.84 1.90 -15.65
N ASN A 146 -13.80 2.56 -14.50
CA ASN A 146 -14.25 2.01 -13.21
C ASN A 146 -15.18 2.95 -12.44
N ASN A 147 -16.06 2.39 -11.60
CA ASN A 147 -16.75 3.16 -10.56
C ASN A 147 -15.79 3.47 -9.41
N ARG A 148 -15.99 4.60 -8.72
CA ARG A 148 -15.19 5.02 -7.55
C ARG A 148 -16.10 5.33 -6.36
N GLY A 149 -16.73 4.29 -5.81
CA GLY A 149 -17.70 4.40 -4.69
C GLY A 149 -19.13 4.70 -5.10
N SER A 150 -19.34 5.35 -6.24
CA SER A 150 -20.66 5.53 -6.85
C SER A 150 -20.79 4.66 -8.10
N LYS A 151 -21.81 3.80 -8.17
CA LYS A 151 -22.17 3.07 -9.40
C LYS A 151 -22.88 3.93 -10.45
N ALA A 152 -23.28 5.16 -10.09
CA ALA A 152 -23.93 6.10 -11.01
C ALA A 152 -22.98 6.63 -12.09
N VAL A 153 -21.67 6.66 -11.79
CA VAL A 153 -20.67 7.38 -12.56
C VAL A 153 -19.35 6.60 -12.68
N SER A 154 -18.64 6.70 -13.78
CA SER A 154 -17.44 5.90 -14.08
C SER A 154 -16.26 6.74 -14.57
N PHE A 155 -15.02 6.29 -14.38
CA PHE A 155 -13.84 7.08 -14.70
C PHE A 155 -12.85 6.24 -15.47
N THR A 156 -12.21 6.80 -16.49
CA THR A 156 -11.10 6.11 -17.16
C THR A 156 -9.97 5.84 -16.16
N LYS A 157 -9.66 4.56 -15.93
CA LYS A 157 -8.56 4.14 -15.06
C LYS A 157 -7.39 3.53 -15.84
N THR A 158 -7.63 2.99 -17.03
CA THR A 158 -6.56 2.47 -17.90
C THR A 158 -6.70 3.06 -19.29
N LEU A 159 -5.59 3.54 -19.84
CA LEU A 159 -5.43 3.85 -21.26
C LEU A 159 -4.45 2.85 -21.87
N THR A 160 -4.83 2.23 -22.99
CA THR A 160 -3.97 1.32 -23.75
C THR A 160 -3.90 1.74 -25.21
N LEU A 161 -2.69 1.84 -25.76
CA LEU A 161 -2.41 2.07 -27.18
C LEU A 161 -1.74 0.83 -27.78
N GLU A 162 -2.36 0.28 -28.82
CA GLU A 162 -1.82 -0.80 -29.65
C GLU A 162 -1.29 -0.17 -30.95
N VAL A 163 0.03 -0.22 -31.17
CA VAL A 163 0.69 0.40 -32.34
C VAL A 163 2.02 -0.29 -32.66
N TYR A 164 2.33 -0.46 -33.95
CA TYR A 164 3.53 -1.18 -34.42
C TYR A 164 3.72 -2.60 -33.83
N GLY A 165 2.63 -3.27 -33.45
CA GLY A 165 2.68 -4.57 -32.77
C GLY A 165 3.13 -4.50 -31.30
N ASN A 166 3.20 -3.31 -30.70
CA ASN A 166 3.43 -3.12 -29.27
C ASN A 166 2.11 -2.73 -28.57
N VAL A 167 1.97 -3.13 -27.32
CA VAL A 167 0.90 -2.71 -26.40
C VAL A 167 1.52 -1.77 -25.37
N ILE A 168 1.05 -0.52 -25.31
CA ILE A 168 1.54 0.51 -24.40
C ILE A 168 0.41 0.87 -23.44
N THR A 169 0.61 0.68 -22.13
CA THR A 169 -0.45 0.86 -21.12
C THR A 169 -0.03 1.85 -20.04
N MET A 170 -0.92 2.79 -19.73
CA MET A 170 -0.84 3.75 -18.64
C MET A 170 -2.08 3.55 -17.75
N SER A 171 -1.91 3.37 -16.44
CA SER A 171 -3.04 3.06 -15.55
C SER A 171 -2.99 3.77 -14.20
N GLN A 172 -4.16 3.87 -13.56
CA GLN A 172 -4.37 4.51 -12.26
C GLN A 172 -3.68 3.72 -11.13
N GLU A 173 -3.59 2.40 -11.25
CA GLU A 173 -2.92 1.49 -10.30
C GLU A 173 -1.40 1.67 -10.30
N HIS A 174 -0.83 2.19 -11.39
CA HIS A 174 0.60 2.38 -11.59
C HIS A 174 0.93 3.81 -12.04
N PRO A 175 0.59 4.83 -11.23
CA PRO A 175 0.72 6.22 -11.63
C PRO A 175 2.17 6.58 -11.87
N ARG A 176 2.42 7.32 -12.95
CA ARG A 176 3.74 7.70 -13.47
C ARG A 176 4.63 6.53 -13.91
N LYS A 177 4.06 5.34 -14.16
CA LYS A 177 4.77 4.22 -14.79
C LYS A 177 4.05 3.80 -16.07
N VAL A 178 4.82 3.46 -17.11
CA VAL A 178 4.27 2.96 -18.38
C VAL A 178 4.69 1.51 -18.56
N MET A 179 3.76 0.66 -18.96
CA MET A 179 4.07 -0.69 -19.42
C MET A 179 4.18 -0.70 -20.95
N VAL A 180 5.19 -1.40 -21.47
CA VAL A 180 5.34 -1.74 -22.88
C VAL A 180 5.41 -3.26 -22.99
N ASN A 181 4.45 -3.86 -23.70
CA ASN A 181 4.29 -5.31 -23.84
C ASN A 181 4.23 -6.03 -22.48
N GLY A 182 3.54 -5.42 -21.52
CA GLY A 182 3.36 -5.93 -20.16
C GLY A 182 4.53 -5.66 -19.19
N ALA A 183 5.67 -5.12 -19.63
CA ALA A 183 6.81 -4.80 -18.77
C ALA A 183 6.97 -3.29 -18.54
N PHE A 184 7.29 -2.87 -17.32
CA PHE A 184 7.54 -1.46 -17.00
C PHE A 184 8.78 -0.91 -17.70
N VAL A 185 8.69 0.34 -18.12
CA VAL A 185 9.83 1.15 -18.58
C VAL A 185 9.88 2.48 -17.81
N GLU A 186 11.08 2.90 -17.43
CA GLU A 186 11.31 4.21 -16.82
C GLU A 186 11.37 5.29 -17.93
N LEU A 187 10.83 6.49 -17.64
CA LEU A 187 10.71 7.56 -18.62
C LEU A 187 11.89 8.57 -18.55
N PRO A 188 12.38 9.09 -19.68
CA PRO A 188 11.90 8.84 -21.04
C PRO A 188 12.37 7.50 -21.63
N PHE A 189 11.49 6.90 -22.43
CA PHE A 189 11.75 5.66 -23.17
C PHE A 189 11.49 5.86 -24.65
N THR A 190 12.47 5.53 -25.50
CA THR A 190 12.35 5.68 -26.96
C THR A 190 12.50 4.32 -27.64
N LYS A 191 11.45 3.91 -28.37
CA LYS A 191 11.54 2.83 -29.36
C LYS A 191 11.88 3.46 -30.71
N LYS A 192 13.16 3.36 -31.08
CA LYS A 192 13.72 4.03 -32.27
C LYS A 192 12.83 3.86 -33.51
N ASP A 193 12.59 4.98 -34.21
CA ASP A 193 11.79 5.09 -35.43
C ASP A 193 10.29 4.68 -35.29
N GLN A 194 9.82 4.41 -34.05
CA GLN A 194 8.43 4.02 -33.75
C GLN A 194 7.74 5.02 -32.82
N PHE A 195 8.20 5.16 -31.57
CA PHE A 195 7.56 6.02 -30.56
C PHE A 195 8.50 6.45 -29.42
N GLU A 196 8.16 7.56 -28.77
CA GLU A 196 8.81 8.11 -27.57
C GLU A 196 7.76 8.26 -26.45
N LEU A 197 8.12 7.83 -25.25
CA LEU A 197 7.34 7.90 -24.02
C LEU A 197 7.99 8.89 -23.05
N TYR A 198 7.22 9.80 -22.47
CA TYR A 198 7.76 10.86 -21.60
C TYR A 198 6.72 11.40 -20.60
N HIS A 199 7.21 12.08 -19.55
CA HIS A 199 6.38 12.89 -18.66
C HIS A 199 6.34 14.34 -19.13
N SER A 200 5.17 14.96 -19.00
CA SER A 200 4.97 16.39 -19.19
C SER A 200 3.89 16.85 -18.21
N GLY A 201 4.28 17.65 -17.22
CA GLY A 201 3.39 18.08 -16.14
C GLY A 201 2.85 16.88 -15.34
N VAL A 202 1.54 16.85 -15.12
CA VAL A 202 0.86 15.73 -14.44
C VAL A 202 0.61 14.50 -15.33
N HIS A 203 0.91 14.53 -16.63
CA HIS A 203 0.55 13.46 -17.58
C HIS A 203 1.72 12.56 -17.99
N GLY A 204 1.39 11.32 -18.36
CA GLY A 204 2.20 10.49 -19.25
C GLY A 204 1.81 10.71 -20.71
N PHE A 205 2.78 10.73 -21.61
CA PHE A 205 2.58 10.87 -23.05
C PHE A 205 3.23 9.73 -23.83
N VAL A 206 2.53 9.31 -24.90
CA VAL A 206 3.10 8.60 -26.05
C VAL A 206 3.13 9.57 -27.24
N ARG A 207 4.24 9.66 -27.95
CA ARG A 207 4.34 10.30 -29.28
C ARG A 207 4.84 9.28 -30.30
N THR A 208 4.04 9.00 -31.34
CA THR A 208 4.46 8.12 -32.45
C THR A 208 5.25 8.88 -33.51
N ALA A 209 6.00 8.16 -34.36
CA ALA A 209 6.77 8.74 -35.45
C ALA A 209 5.88 9.45 -36.50
N PHE A 210 4.68 8.91 -36.76
CA PHE A 210 3.65 9.52 -37.63
C PHE A 210 2.88 10.67 -36.97
N GLY A 211 3.14 10.98 -35.69
CA GLY A 211 2.70 12.20 -35.04
C GLY A 211 1.43 12.08 -34.20
N LEU A 212 0.80 10.92 -34.10
CA LEU A 212 -0.23 10.65 -33.09
C LEU A 212 0.37 10.84 -31.71
N ARG A 213 -0.36 11.56 -30.85
CA ARG A 213 -0.02 11.64 -29.43
C ARG A 213 -1.19 11.17 -28.59
N VAL A 214 -0.89 10.44 -27.53
CA VAL A 214 -1.89 9.94 -26.58
C VAL A 214 -1.39 10.25 -25.17
N SER A 215 -2.25 10.76 -24.29
CA SER A 215 -1.87 11.06 -22.91
C SER A 215 -2.93 10.69 -21.87
N PHE A 216 -2.45 10.45 -20.65
CA PHE A 216 -3.26 10.10 -19.49
C PHE A 216 -2.73 10.83 -18.24
N ASP A 217 -3.60 11.38 -17.39
CA ASP A 217 -3.24 12.07 -16.14
C ASP A 217 -3.08 11.16 -14.91
N TRP A 218 -3.10 9.83 -15.15
CA TRP A 218 -3.09 8.79 -14.12
C TRP A 218 -4.33 8.76 -13.23
N TYR A 219 -5.41 9.46 -13.60
CA TYR A 219 -6.63 9.54 -12.80
C TYR A 219 -7.92 9.41 -13.61
N SER A 220 -8.19 10.26 -14.59
CA SER A 220 -9.40 10.15 -15.44
C SER A 220 -9.33 10.91 -16.77
N TYR A 221 -8.39 11.82 -16.94
CA TYR A 221 -8.24 12.57 -18.19
C TYR A 221 -7.45 11.73 -19.20
N ALA A 222 -8.11 11.33 -20.29
CA ALA A 222 -7.55 10.63 -21.43
C ALA A 222 -7.66 11.50 -22.68
N ARG A 223 -6.57 11.65 -23.45
CA ARG A 223 -6.55 12.50 -24.67
C ARG A 223 -5.90 11.80 -25.85
N VAL A 224 -6.50 11.97 -27.03
CA VAL A 224 -5.90 11.63 -28.32
C VAL A 224 -5.74 12.90 -29.15
N LEU A 225 -4.50 13.17 -29.58
CA LEU A 225 -4.15 14.19 -30.56
C LEU A 225 -3.88 13.47 -31.89
N LEU A 226 -4.89 13.46 -32.76
CA LEU A 226 -4.89 12.77 -34.05
C LEU A 226 -4.36 13.69 -35.15
N PRO A 227 -3.36 13.29 -35.95
CA PRO A 227 -2.90 14.14 -37.06
C PRO A 227 -3.98 14.27 -38.14
N GLU A 228 -4.18 15.49 -38.67
CA GLU A 228 -5.22 15.88 -39.65
C GLU A 228 -5.31 14.96 -40.89
N VAL A 229 -4.24 14.23 -41.25
CA VAL A 229 -4.25 13.25 -42.36
C VAL A 229 -5.06 11.98 -42.09
N TYR A 230 -5.48 11.74 -40.84
CA TYR A 230 -6.37 10.64 -40.44
C TYR A 230 -7.86 11.05 -40.41
N ALA A 231 -8.20 12.28 -40.80
CA ALA A 231 -9.57 12.77 -40.84
C ALA A 231 -10.47 11.86 -41.71
N GLY A 232 -11.62 11.44 -41.18
CA GLY A 232 -12.56 10.51 -41.83
C GLY A 232 -12.05 9.06 -41.98
N ALA A 233 -10.86 8.73 -41.48
CA ALA A 233 -10.27 7.38 -41.55
C ALA A 233 -10.39 6.58 -40.23
N VAL A 234 -10.77 7.26 -39.15
CA VAL A 234 -10.84 6.71 -37.78
C VAL A 234 -12.27 6.36 -37.35
N CYS A 235 -12.39 5.55 -36.30
CA CYS A 235 -13.65 5.26 -35.65
C CYS A 235 -13.49 4.86 -34.17
N GLY A 236 -14.58 4.93 -33.41
CA GLY A 236 -14.64 4.65 -31.98
C GLY A 236 -15.49 5.68 -31.24
N LEU A 237 -15.40 5.70 -29.91
CA LEU A 237 -16.04 6.72 -29.06
C LEU A 237 -15.63 8.16 -29.42
N CYS A 238 -14.43 8.37 -29.95
CA CYS A 238 -13.95 9.69 -30.40
C CYS A 238 -14.58 10.18 -31.72
N GLY A 239 -15.48 9.42 -32.34
CA GLY A 239 -16.08 9.78 -33.61
C GLY A 239 -15.19 9.46 -34.82
N ASN A 240 -15.47 10.09 -35.96
CA ASN A 240 -14.81 9.81 -37.24
C ASN A 240 -13.83 10.91 -37.72
N ALA A 241 -13.86 12.08 -37.08
CA ALA A 241 -12.94 13.19 -37.33
C ALA A 241 -13.02 13.80 -38.74
N ASN A 242 -14.22 13.95 -39.30
CA ASN A 242 -14.45 14.54 -40.63
C ASN A 242 -14.79 16.04 -40.61
N GLY A 243 -15.10 16.60 -39.44
CA GLY A 243 -15.51 17.98 -39.22
C GLY A 243 -17.02 18.21 -39.01
N ASP A 244 -17.85 17.17 -39.01
CA ASP A 244 -19.30 17.24 -38.74
C ASP A 244 -19.69 16.48 -37.45
N PRO A 245 -19.87 17.15 -36.30
CA PRO A 245 -20.25 16.50 -35.05
C PRO A 245 -21.64 15.82 -35.09
N ASN A 246 -22.43 15.97 -36.16
CA ASN A 246 -23.75 15.33 -36.29
C ASN A 246 -23.68 13.87 -36.75
N ASP A 247 -22.54 13.39 -37.25
CA ASP A 247 -22.35 12.01 -37.71
C ASP A 247 -21.32 11.19 -36.88
N ASP A 248 -20.81 11.75 -35.79
CA ASP A 248 -19.96 11.03 -34.82
C ASP A 248 -20.70 9.95 -34.01
N PHE A 249 -22.04 10.04 -33.91
CA PHE A 249 -22.89 9.08 -33.18
C PHE A 249 -23.16 7.81 -34.02
N VAL A 250 -22.09 7.13 -34.42
CA VAL A 250 -22.11 5.94 -35.28
C VAL A 250 -21.57 4.71 -34.56
N THR A 251 -22.33 3.62 -34.64
CA THR A 251 -22.02 2.32 -34.05
C THR A 251 -20.94 1.57 -34.83
N SER A 252 -20.37 0.52 -34.24
CA SER A 252 -19.31 -0.30 -34.87
C SER A 252 -19.73 -1.04 -36.15
N ASP A 253 -21.02 -1.19 -36.42
CA ASP A 253 -21.59 -1.70 -37.68
C ASP A 253 -22.02 -0.59 -38.67
N GLY A 254 -21.70 0.67 -38.37
CA GLY A 254 -21.94 1.82 -39.26
C GLY A 254 -23.37 2.37 -39.23
N GLN A 255 -24.18 2.01 -38.23
CA GLN A 255 -25.53 2.57 -38.04
C GLN A 255 -25.47 3.82 -37.15
N ARG A 256 -26.52 4.66 -37.22
CA ARG A 256 -26.65 5.78 -36.28
C ARG A 256 -27.13 5.25 -34.91
N ALA A 257 -26.38 5.56 -33.86
CA ALA A 257 -26.78 5.25 -32.48
C ALA A 257 -28.02 6.05 -32.06
N THR A 258 -28.83 5.46 -31.18
CA THR A 258 -30.05 6.08 -30.63
C THR A 258 -29.77 6.95 -29.40
N ASP A 259 -28.70 6.63 -28.69
CA ASP A 259 -28.31 7.14 -27.38
C ASP A 259 -26.86 6.75 -27.09
N GLU A 260 -26.29 7.32 -26.03
CA GLU A 260 -24.91 7.18 -25.57
C GLU A 260 -24.56 5.73 -25.23
N VAL A 261 -25.52 5.00 -24.64
CA VAL A 261 -25.35 3.62 -24.18
C VAL A 261 -25.34 2.66 -25.35
N HIS A 262 -26.22 2.85 -26.33
CA HIS A 262 -26.20 2.09 -27.59
C HIS A 262 -24.90 2.33 -28.37
N LEU A 263 -24.46 3.59 -28.50
CA LEU A 263 -23.19 3.94 -29.13
C LEU A 263 -22.04 3.16 -28.47
N ALA A 264 -21.85 3.34 -27.17
CA ALA A 264 -20.67 2.82 -26.49
C ALA A 264 -20.68 1.31 -26.30
N ASN A 265 -21.85 0.67 -26.12
CA ASN A 265 -21.95 -0.79 -26.14
C ASN A 265 -21.52 -1.39 -27.49
N SER A 266 -21.78 -0.72 -28.61
CA SER A 266 -21.29 -1.18 -29.92
C SER A 266 -19.75 -1.12 -30.02
N TRP A 267 -19.11 -0.21 -29.27
CA TRP A 267 -17.66 -0.04 -29.20
C TRP A 267 -17.01 -0.77 -28.01
N LYS A 268 -17.74 -1.64 -27.30
CA LYS A 268 -17.22 -2.49 -26.23
C LYS A 268 -16.33 -3.59 -26.81
N VAL A 269 -15.10 -3.70 -26.30
CA VAL A 269 -14.09 -4.66 -26.79
C VAL A 269 -13.62 -5.66 -25.72
N GLY A 270 -14.09 -5.55 -24.47
CA GLY A 270 -13.79 -6.53 -23.43
C GLY A 270 -14.59 -6.34 -22.13
N ASP A 271 -14.79 -7.44 -21.42
CA ASP A 271 -15.34 -7.49 -20.06
C ASP A 271 -14.24 -7.51 -19.01
N VAL A 272 -14.51 -6.90 -17.85
CA VAL A 272 -13.68 -6.93 -16.64
C VAL A 272 -14.56 -7.21 -15.42
N PRO A 273 -14.02 -7.63 -14.26
CA PRO A 273 -14.84 -7.83 -13.06
C PRO A 273 -15.71 -6.60 -12.74
N GLY A 274 -17.03 -6.80 -12.66
CA GLY A 274 -18.04 -5.76 -12.45
C GLY A 274 -18.21 -4.74 -13.58
N CYS A 275 -17.85 -5.10 -14.82
CA CYS A 275 -18.23 -4.37 -16.02
C CYS A 275 -19.76 -4.34 -16.20
N SER A 276 -20.31 -3.15 -16.43
CA SER A 276 -21.69 -2.90 -16.82
C SER A 276 -21.73 -1.90 -17.98
N SER A 277 -22.85 -1.85 -18.71
CA SER A 277 -23.12 -0.88 -19.77
C SER A 277 -23.47 0.52 -19.26
N GLY A 278 -23.48 0.72 -17.93
CA GLY A 278 -23.98 1.90 -17.24
C GLY A 278 -24.50 1.53 -15.85
N CYS A 279 -25.15 2.48 -15.18
CA CYS A 279 -25.99 2.18 -14.02
C CYS A 279 -27.28 1.46 -14.45
N GLU A 280 -27.68 0.41 -13.73
CA GLU A 280 -28.91 -0.34 -14.01
C GLU A 280 -30.02 0.07 -13.03
N GLY A 281 -31.21 0.41 -13.54
CA GLY A 281 -32.38 0.79 -12.73
C GLY A 281 -32.49 2.30 -12.49
N ASP A 282 -32.94 2.69 -11.29
CA ASP A 282 -33.05 4.10 -10.88
C ASP A 282 -31.67 4.68 -10.57
N CYS A 283 -30.92 5.01 -11.62
CA CYS A 283 -29.64 5.71 -11.51
C CYS A 283 -29.76 6.95 -10.61
N PRO A 284 -28.87 7.15 -9.62
CA PRO A 284 -28.78 8.41 -8.90
C PRO A 284 -28.63 9.56 -9.91
N THR A 285 -29.53 10.55 -9.84
CA THR A 285 -29.49 11.73 -10.72
C THR A 285 -29.26 12.98 -9.88
N CYS A 286 -28.36 13.84 -10.34
CA CYS A 286 -28.11 15.13 -9.71
C CYS A 286 -29.04 16.21 -10.25
N SER A 287 -30.03 16.61 -9.45
CA SER A 287 -30.98 17.64 -9.85
C SER A 287 -30.27 18.99 -10.02
N GLN A 288 -30.81 19.86 -10.89
CA GLN A 288 -30.21 21.18 -11.14
C GLN A 288 -30.02 22.00 -9.84
N LYS A 289 -30.93 21.84 -8.87
CA LYS A 289 -30.86 22.49 -7.56
C LYS A 289 -29.68 22.01 -6.70
N GLU A 290 -29.29 20.74 -6.84
CA GLU A 290 -28.12 20.18 -6.14
C GLU A 290 -26.82 20.61 -6.82
N LYS A 291 -26.76 20.58 -8.16
CA LYS A 291 -25.62 21.11 -8.93
C LYS A 291 -25.32 22.56 -8.59
N GLU A 292 -26.36 23.39 -8.39
CA GLU A 292 -26.24 24.81 -8.07
C GLU A 292 -25.36 25.10 -6.84
N ARG A 293 -25.35 24.20 -5.84
CA ARG A 293 -24.46 24.29 -4.66
C ARG A 293 -22.98 24.30 -5.03
N TYR A 294 -22.61 23.56 -6.07
CA TYR A 294 -21.21 23.36 -6.50
C TYR A 294 -20.75 24.35 -7.57
N ARG A 295 -21.65 25.19 -8.10
CA ARG A 295 -21.31 26.32 -8.98
C ARG A 295 -20.67 27.52 -8.28
N GLY A 296 -20.59 27.52 -6.95
CA GLY A 296 -19.94 28.59 -6.19
C GLY A 296 -18.40 28.51 -6.22
N ASP A 297 -17.73 29.64 -5.99
CA ASP A 297 -16.26 29.78 -5.95
C ASP A 297 -15.54 28.82 -4.97
N GLY A 298 -16.24 28.30 -3.95
CA GLY A 298 -15.69 27.28 -3.03
C GLY A 298 -15.57 25.88 -3.61
N TYR A 299 -16.07 25.68 -4.84
CA TYR A 299 -16.06 24.46 -5.64
C TYR A 299 -15.72 24.80 -7.10
N CYS A 300 -16.65 24.62 -8.05
CA CYS A 300 -16.39 24.72 -9.49
C CYS A 300 -16.50 26.14 -10.07
N GLY A 301 -17.14 27.09 -9.37
CA GLY A 301 -17.41 28.44 -9.88
C GLY A 301 -16.17 29.23 -10.30
N VAL A 302 -15.01 28.86 -9.77
CA VAL A 302 -13.71 29.42 -10.17
C VAL A 302 -13.43 29.26 -11.67
N ILE A 303 -13.94 28.19 -12.32
CA ILE A 303 -13.76 27.89 -13.76
C ILE A 303 -14.28 29.04 -14.63
N SER A 304 -15.51 29.50 -14.40
CA SER A 304 -16.20 30.51 -15.22
C SER A 304 -16.14 31.93 -14.64
N LYS A 305 -15.36 32.17 -13.59
CA LYS A 305 -15.30 33.45 -12.91
C LYS A 305 -14.63 34.52 -13.79
N ALA A 306 -15.42 35.52 -14.22
CA ALA A 306 -14.97 36.56 -15.15
C ALA A 306 -13.70 37.31 -14.71
N GLU A 307 -13.64 37.72 -13.44
CA GLU A 307 -12.43 38.26 -12.79
C GLU A 307 -11.76 37.17 -11.94
N GLY A 308 -11.47 36.04 -12.58
CA GLY A 308 -10.88 34.85 -11.98
C GLY A 308 -9.54 34.45 -12.61
N PRO A 309 -8.93 33.34 -12.12
CA PRO A 309 -7.60 32.93 -12.54
C PRO A 309 -7.55 32.41 -13.99
N PHE A 310 -8.69 31.99 -14.55
CA PHE A 310 -8.79 31.45 -15.91
C PHE A 310 -9.33 32.45 -16.95
N ARG A 311 -9.51 33.73 -16.59
CA ARG A 311 -10.16 34.73 -17.48
C ARG A 311 -9.51 34.88 -18.86
N ALA A 312 -8.19 34.64 -18.95
CA ALA A 312 -7.46 34.65 -20.23
C ALA A 312 -7.81 33.47 -21.15
N CYS A 313 -8.33 32.37 -20.59
CA CYS A 313 -8.68 31.15 -21.32
C CYS A 313 -10.12 31.17 -21.84
N HIS A 314 -11.03 31.94 -21.24
CA HIS A 314 -12.46 31.98 -21.60
C HIS A 314 -12.73 32.34 -23.07
N GLY A 315 -11.80 33.04 -23.74
CA GLY A 315 -11.87 33.36 -25.16
C GLY A 315 -11.26 32.30 -26.11
N VAL A 316 -10.76 31.19 -25.56
CA VAL A 316 -10.05 30.12 -26.29
C VAL A 316 -10.71 28.75 -26.03
N VAL A 317 -11.09 28.47 -24.78
CA VAL A 317 -11.81 27.26 -24.36
C VAL A 317 -13.04 27.68 -23.56
N ASP A 318 -14.23 27.24 -23.98
CA ASP A 318 -15.49 27.59 -23.31
C ASP A 318 -15.50 27.06 -21.85
N PRO A 319 -15.56 27.93 -20.83
CA PRO A 319 -15.59 27.50 -19.43
C PRO A 319 -16.92 26.87 -19.02
N MET A 320 -18.01 27.08 -19.76
CA MET A 320 -19.34 26.60 -19.35
C MET A 320 -19.42 25.08 -19.40
N ALA A 321 -18.85 24.45 -20.44
CA ALA A 321 -18.70 23.01 -20.56
C ALA A 321 -18.08 22.40 -19.29
N PHE A 322 -16.87 22.84 -18.93
CA PHE A 322 -16.12 22.34 -17.78
C PHE A 322 -16.76 22.69 -16.41
N LEU A 323 -17.53 23.78 -16.34
CA LEU A 323 -18.31 24.12 -15.15
C LEU A 323 -19.49 23.15 -14.94
N GLU A 324 -20.22 22.79 -16.00
CA GLU A 324 -21.31 21.81 -15.91
C GLU A 324 -20.80 20.44 -15.46
N ASP A 325 -19.73 19.96 -16.09
CA ASP A 325 -19.03 18.71 -15.78
C ASP A 325 -18.58 18.70 -14.32
N CYS A 326 -17.80 19.71 -13.90
CA CYS A 326 -17.36 19.84 -12.51
C CYS A 326 -18.53 19.89 -11.51
N ALA A 327 -19.62 20.58 -11.84
CA ALA A 327 -20.79 20.66 -10.96
C ALA A 327 -21.63 19.36 -10.93
N PHE A 328 -21.53 18.53 -11.97
CA PHE A 328 -22.07 17.17 -12.03
C PHE A 328 -21.22 16.23 -11.17
N ASP A 329 -19.92 16.09 -11.48
CA ASP A 329 -18.90 15.38 -10.70
C ASP A 329 -19.04 15.70 -9.20
N ALA A 330 -18.99 16.98 -8.84
CA ALA A 330 -19.07 17.45 -7.46
C ALA A 330 -20.42 17.12 -6.81
N CYS A 331 -21.51 17.03 -7.57
CA CYS A 331 -22.81 16.65 -7.02
C CYS A 331 -22.91 15.13 -6.74
N HIS A 332 -22.36 14.29 -7.62
CA HIS A 332 -22.25 12.86 -7.39
C HIS A 332 -21.31 12.55 -6.21
N TYR A 333 -20.18 13.26 -6.12
CA TYR A 333 -19.19 13.13 -5.05
C TYR A 333 -19.43 14.03 -3.83
N LYS A 334 -20.61 14.66 -3.71
CA LYS A 334 -21.03 15.54 -2.59
C LYS A 334 -20.04 16.66 -2.21
N GLY A 335 -19.24 17.09 -3.17
CA GLY A 335 -18.22 18.14 -3.02
C GLY A 335 -16.87 17.64 -2.53
N HIS A 336 -16.61 16.33 -2.58
CA HIS A 336 -15.30 15.75 -2.24
C HIS A 336 -14.17 16.48 -2.98
N ARG A 337 -13.14 16.88 -2.23
CA ARG A 337 -12.18 17.89 -2.69
C ARG A 337 -11.40 17.41 -3.92
N ASP A 338 -10.92 16.17 -3.91
CA ASP A 338 -10.10 15.64 -5.01
C ASP A 338 -10.83 15.64 -6.35
N THR A 339 -12.12 15.25 -6.37
CA THR A 339 -12.98 15.25 -7.57
C THR A 339 -13.06 16.67 -8.17
N VAL A 340 -13.40 17.66 -7.33
CA VAL A 340 -13.49 19.08 -7.72
C VAL A 340 -12.15 19.59 -8.25
N CYS A 341 -11.05 19.27 -7.57
CA CYS A 341 -9.71 19.70 -7.97
C CYS A 341 -9.23 19.04 -9.26
N LYS A 342 -9.68 17.83 -9.57
CA LYS A 342 -9.37 17.12 -10.82
C LYS A 342 -10.19 17.68 -11.99
N ALA A 343 -11.47 17.96 -11.80
CA ALA A 343 -12.30 18.62 -12.82
C ALA A 343 -11.78 20.03 -13.18
N ILE A 344 -11.36 20.83 -12.18
CA ILE A 344 -10.72 22.13 -12.44
C ILE A 344 -9.38 21.94 -13.17
N ALA A 345 -8.56 20.96 -12.77
CA ALA A 345 -7.28 20.68 -13.43
C ALA A 345 -7.44 20.26 -14.90
N ALA A 346 -8.52 19.58 -15.27
CA ALA A 346 -8.81 19.27 -16.69
C ALA A 346 -8.97 20.55 -17.53
N TYR A 347 -9.67 21.57 -17.01
CA TYR A 347 -9.77 22.87 -17.67
C TYR A 347 -8.41 23.58 -17.78
N VAL A 348 -7.59 23.53 -16.72
CA VAL A 348 -6.21 24.07 -16.74
C VAL A 348 -5.38 23.40 -17.83
N THR A 349 -5.46 22.07 -17.95
CA THR A 349 -4.75 21.29 -18.98
C THR A 349 -5.14 21.71 -20.39
N GLU A 350 -6.43 21.92 -20.67
CA GLU A 350 -6.85 22.43 -21.99
C GLU A 350 -6.30 23.83 -22.25
N CYS A 351 -6.51 24.77 -21.32
CA CYS A 351 -6.03 26.15 -21.42
C CYS A 351 -4.53 26.22 -21.73
N GLN A 352 -3.71 25.46 -21.00
CA GLN A 352 -2.27 25.39 -21.19
C GLN A 352 -1.88 24.74 -22.51
N SER A 353 -2.62 23.73 -22.98
CA SER A 353 -2.35 23.11 -24.27
C SER A 353 -2.60 24.04 -25.47
N HIS A 354 -3.45 25.05 -25.30
CA HIS A 354 -3.60 26.17 -26.23
C HIS A 354 -2.60 27.32 -26.03
N GLY A 355 -1.65 27.18 -25.10
CA GLY A 355 -0.63 28.19 -24.81
C GLY A 355 -1.10 29.35 -23.93
N VAL A 356 -2.23 29.21 -23.23
CA VAL A 356 -2.75 30.25 -22.33
C VAL A 356 -2.04 30.18 -20.97
N ASN A 357 -1.47 31.30 -20.54
CA ASN A 357 -0.93 31.44 -19.19
C ASN A 357 -2.08 31.63 -18.18
N VAL A 358 -2.23 30.63 -17.31
CA VAL A 358 -3.22 30.60 -16.22
C VAL A 358 -2.66 31.26 -14.96
N GLU A 359 -3.48 31.98 -14.19
CA GLU A 359 -3.07 32.56 -12.90
C GLU A 359 -3.23 31.58 -11.72
N PRO A 360 -2.55 31.81 -10.58
CA PRO A 360 -2.63 30.92 -9.41
C PRO A 360 -4.07 30.69 -8.91
N TRP A 361 -4.52 29.43 -9.01
CA TRP A 361 -5.85 29.00 -8.59
C TRP A 361 -5.85 28.06 -7.37
N ARG A 362 -4.73 27.37 -7.12
CA ARG A 362 -4.51 26.52 -5.93
C ARG A 362 -4.02 27.35 -4.74
N THR A 363 -4.50 27.03 -3.54
CA THR A 363 -4.09 27.64 -2.26
C THR A 363 -3.93 26.56 -1.18
N SER A 364 -3.36 26.91 -0.02
CA SER A 364 -3.23 25.97 1.10
C SER A 364 -4.56 25.45 1.66
N THR A 365 -5.69 26.08 1.33
CA THR A 365 -7.05 25.69 1.76
C THR A 365 -7.97 25.29 0.60
N PHE A 366 -7.50 25.38 -0.65
CA PHE A 366 -8.26 25.05 -1.86
C PHE A 366 -7.35 24.37 -2.89
N CYS A 367 -7.52 23.07 -3.09
CA CYS A 367 -6.76 22.28 -4.06
C CYS A 367 -5.24 22.36 -3.91
N GLY A 368 -4.77 22.51 -2.66
CA GLY A 368 -3.36 22.71 -2.32
C GLY A 368 -2.46 21.63 -2.90
N PRO A 369 -1.35 22.01 -3.57
CA PRO A 369 -0.50 21.05 -4.25
C PRO A 369 0.31 20.23 -3.25
N SER A 370 0.53 18.96 -3.57
CA SER A 370 1.41 18.05 -2.83
C SER A 370 2.45 17.49 -3.78
N CYS A 371 3.73 17.73 -3.48
CA CYS A 371 4.85 17.28 -4.31
C CYS A 371 5.76 16.29 -3.57
N PRO A 372 6.41 15.36 -4.29
CA PRO A 372 7.45 14.50 -3.72
C PRO A 372 8.60 15.27 -3.04
N ARG A 373 9.40 14.56 -2.25
CA ARG A 373 10.64 15.13 -1.69
C ARG A 373 11.56 15.62 -2.80
N HIS A 374 12.25 16.73 -2.55
CA HIS A 374 13.18 17.39 -3.48
C HIS A 374 12.50 17.87 -4.78
N SER A 375 11.22 18.22 -4.67
CA SER A 375 10.45 18.86 -5.74
C SER A 375 9.46 19.87 -5.17
N HIS A 376 9.10 20.85 -5.98
CA HIS A 376 8.11 21.88 -5.66
C HIS A 376 7.06 21.97 -6.76
N TYR A 377 5.96 22.64 -6.44
CA TYR A 377 4.87 22.85 -7.38
C TYR A 377 5.12 24.09 -8.24
N GLU A 378 4.89 23.97 -9.55
CA GLU A 378 4.76 25.11 -10.46
C GLU A 378 3.47 24.99 -11.25
N LEU A 379 2.76 26.12 -11.44
CA LEU A 379 1.59 26.17 -12.32
C LEU A 379 2.01 26.14 -13.81
N CYS A 380 3.19 26.64 -14.15
CA CYS A 380 3.66 26.81 -15.54
C CYS A 380 5.15 26.44 -15.61
N GLY A 381 5.46 25.17 -15.32
CA GLY A 381 6.81 24.63 -15.39
C GLY A 381 7.16 24.08 -16.77
N THR A 382 8.39 23.55 -16.92
CA THR A 382 8.87 22.97 -18.18
C THR A 382 8.13 21.68 -18.56
N SER A 383 7.65 21.60 -19.80
CA SER A 383 7.07 20.36 -20.35
C SER A 383 8.13 19.30 -20.70
N CYS A 384 9.42 19.64 -20.65
CA CYS A 384 10.53 18.69 -20.65
C CYS A 384 11.25 18.73 -19.30
N PRO A 385 10.92 17.86 -18.32
CA PRO A 385 11.70 17.72 -17.10
C PRO A 385 13.08 17.12 -17.42
N THR A 386 14.13 17.62 -16.76
CA THR A 386 15.47 17.03 -16.88
C THR A 386 15.52 15.70 -16.12
N THR A 387 15.85 14.62 -16.83
CA THR A 387 15.97 13.28 -16.24
C THR A 387 17.42 12.80 -16.21
N CYS A 388 17.69 11.74 -15.45
CA CYS A 388 18.99 11.06 -15.45
C CYS A 388 19.42 10.49 -16.82
N ARG A 389 18.48 10.32 -17.76
CA ARG A 389 18.76 9.91 -19.16
C ARG A 389 18.93 11.09 -20.12
N GLY A 390 18.68 12.32 -19.66
CA GLY A 390 18.63 13.54 -20.47
C GLY A 390 17.22 14.11 -20.61
N LEU A 391 16.98 14.84 -21.70
CA LEU A 391 15.68 15.42 -22.05
C LEU A 391 14.97 14.54 -23.10
N ALA A 392 13.65 14.46 -23.01
CA ALA A 392 12.84 13.88 -24.08
C ALA A 392 12.75 14.86 -25.26
N THR A 393 13.11 14.42 -26.46
CA THR A 393 13.08 15.30 -27.65
C THR A 393 11.65 15.59 -28.13
N ALA A 394 10.70 14.78 -27.68
CA ALA A 394 9.29 14.92 -28.05
C ALA A 394 8.63 16.23 -27.57
N CYS A 395 9.15 16.89 -26.54
CA CYS A 395 8.49 18.00 -25.84
C CYS A 395 9.16 19.38 -26.01
N ASP A 396 10.32 19.48 -26.68
CA ASP A 396 11.21 20.68 -26.75
C ASP A 396 10.59 21.98 -27.31
N SER A 397 9.32 21.94 -27.72
CA SER A 397 8.57 23.09 -28.24
C SER A 397 7.10 23.08 -27.83
N THR A 398 6.77 22.54 -26.66
CA THR A 398 5.40 22.53 -26.10
C THR A 398 5.20 23.66 -25.09
N PRO A 399 3.96 24.17 -24.91
CA PRO A 399 3.64 25.16 -23.86
C PRO A 399 4.05 24.67 -22.46
N CYS A 400 4.15 25.59 -21.49
CA CYS A 400 4.35 25.21 -20.09
C CYS A 400 3.16 24.43 -19.53
N THR A 401 3.37 23.74 -18.41
CA THR A 401 2.37 22.82 -17.85
C THR A 401 2.38 22.84 -16.31
N GLU A 402 1.21 22.62 -15.70
CA GLU A 402 1.05 22.44 -14.25
C GLU A 402 1.68 21.11 -13.80
N GLY A 403 2.42 21.13 -12.67
CA GLY A 403 3.00 19.91 -12.12
C GLY A 403 3.91 20.12 -10.90
N CYS A 404 4.62 19.04 -10.55
CA CYS A 404 5.71 19.06 -9.57
C CYS A 404 7.05 18.89 -10.29
N PHE A 405 8.01 19.77 -10.02
CA PHE A 405 9.29 19.86 -10.71
C PHE A 405 10.44 19.73 -9.70
N CYS A 406 11.53 19.07 -10.09
CA CYS A 406 12.65 18.83 -9.19
C CYS A 406 13.33 20.13 -8.78
N ASP A 407 13.77 20.20 -7.51
CA ASP A 407 14.48 21.35 -6.97
C ASP A 407 15.86 21.54 -7.64
N GLN A 408 16.41 22.74 -7.56
CA GLN A 408 17.73 23.03 -8.14
C GLN A 408 18.81 22.07 -7.63
N GLY A 409 19.52 21.41 -8.55
CA GLY A 409 20.53 20.38 -8.26
C GLY A 409 20.00 18.94 -8.26
N PHE A 410 18.69 18.75 -8.37
CA PHE A 410 18.02 17.45 -8.50
C PHE A 410 17.52 17.23 -9.94
N VAL A 411 17.47 15.97 -10.35
CA VAL A 411 16.96 15.52 -11.66
C VAL A 411 16.06 14.31 -11.46
N LEU A 412 15.18 14.07 -12.43
CA LEU A 412 14.21 12.98 -12.34
C LEU A 412 14.86 11.62 -12.63
N SER A 413 14.75 10.69 -11.69
CA SER A 413 15.14 9.28 -11.83
C SER A 413 13.90 8.40 -11.71
N GLY A 414 13.18 8.25 -12.81
CA GLY A 414 11.85 7.62 -12.83
C GLY A 414 10.78 8.56 -12.26
N ASP A 415 10.22 8.23 -11.11
CA ASP A 415 9.19 9.02 -10.41
C ASP A 415 9.72 9.85 -9.22
N GLU A 416 11.04 9.91 -9.02
CA GLU A 416 11.71 10.55 -7.87
C GLU A 416 12.77 11.57 -8.30
N CYS A 417 12.85 12.69 -7.57
CA CYS A 417 13.89 13.71 -7.76
C CYS A 417 15.14 13.38 -6.92
N VAL A 418 16.26 13.10 -7.59
CA VAL A 418 17.52 12.69 -6.97
C VAL A 418 18.67 13.62 -7.37
N PRO A 419 19.73 13.78 -6.56
CA PRO A 419 20.92 14.49 -6.98
C PRO A 419 21.53 13.83 -8.23
N VAL A 420 22.14 14.59 -9.14
CA VAL A 420 22.74 14.04 -10.39
C VAL A 420 23.76 12.92 -10.12
N ALA A 421 24.48 12.97 -9.00
CA ALA A 421 25.44 11.91 -8.59
C ALA A 421 24.77 10.59 -8.15
N GLU A 422 23.46 10.61 -7.89
CA GLU A 422 22.64 9.47 -7.50
C GLU A 422 21.86 8.87 -8.69
N CYS A 423 22.05 9.39 -9.91
CA CYS A 423 21.53 8.77 -11.12
C CYS A 423 21.97 7.30 -11.26
N GLY A 424 21.08 6.51 -11.82
CA GLY A 424 21.23 5.07 -12.04
C GLY A 424 22.04 4.75 -13.29
N CYS A 425 21.60 3.74 -14.03
CA CYS A 425 22.37 3.08 -15.08
C CYS A 425 21.52 2.87 -16.34
N GLU A 426 22.16 2.81 -17.49
CA GLU A 426 21.54 2.41 -18.75
C GLU A 426 22.04 1.02 -19.17
N HIS A 427 21.11 0.12 -19.51
CA HIS A 427 21.42 -1.23 -19.98
C HIS A 427 20.42 -1.63 -21.06
N ARG A 428 20.90 -2.00 -22.26
CA ARG A 428 20.07 -2.38 -23.42
C ARG A 428 18.95 -1.35 -23.70
N ASP A 429 19.32 -0.07 -23.75
CA ASP A 429 18.41 1.07 -23.99
C ASP A 429 17.27 1.24 -22.97
N LEU A 430 17.40 0.62 -21.79
CA LEU A 430 16.53 0.81 -20.62
C LEU A 430 17.31 1.49 -19.49
N TYR A 431 16.65 2.43 -18.81
CA TYR A 431 17.16 3.06 -17.59
C TYR A 431 16.69 2.29 -16.35
N TYR A 432 17.60 2.08 -15.41
CA TYR A 432 17.36 1.44 -14.11
C TYR A 432 17.88 2.35 -13.01
N LYS A 433 17.13 2.47 -11.91
CA LYS A 433 17.49 3.35 -10.78
C LYS A 433 18.74 2.84 -10.06
N LYS A 434 19.47 3.74 -9.38
CA LYS A 434 20.64 3.37 -8.57
C LYS A 434 20.22 2.41 -7.44
N GLY A 435 20.91 1.29 -7.32
CA GLY A 435 20.60 0.20 -6.39
C GLY A 435 19.54 -0.79 -6.88
N GLU A 436 18.97 -0.58 -8.07
CA GLU A 436 17.96 -1.47 -8.64
C GLU A 436 18.59 -2.80 -9.08
N VAL A 437 17.89 -3.90 -8.79
CA VAL A 437 18.27 -5.25 -9.18
C VAL A 437 17.18 -5.81 -10.07
N PHE A 438 17.52 -6.12 -11.32
CA PHE A 438 16.58 -6.43 -12.39
C PHE A 438 17.02 -7.66 -13.19
N PHE A 439 16.08 -8.31 -13.89
CA PHE A 439 16.41 -9.31 -14.90
C PHE A 439 16.46 -8.63 -16.27
N SER A 440 17.61 -8.68 -16.94
CA SER A 440 17.76 -8.22 -18.32
C SER A 440 17.36 -9.31 -19.33
N SER A 441 17.25 -10.55 -18.86
CA SER A 441 16.64 -11.71 -19.53
C SER A 441 16.36 -12.82 -18.50
N CYS A 442 15.65 -13.88 -18.90
CA CYS A 442 15.48 -15.10 -18.11
C CYS A 442 16.77 -15.85 -17.73
N ARG A 443 17.93 -15.38 -18.20
CA ARG A 443 19.25 -15.97 -17.92
C ARG A 443 20.23 -15.00 -17.25
N GLU A 444 19.83 -13.76 -17.00
CA GLU A 444 20.76 -12.71 -16.62
C GLU A 444 20.09 -11.73 -15.66
N ARG A 445 20.66 -11.62 -14.46
CA ARG A 445 20.23 -10.69 -13.40
C ARG A 445 21.32 -9.67 -13.17
N CYS A 446 20.95 -8.41 -13.23
CA CYS A 446 21.84 -7.28 -13.14
C CYS A 446 21.54 -6.42 -11.92
N HIS A 447 22.55 -5.68 -11.46
CA HIS A 447 22.44 -4.69 -10.38
C HIS A 447 23.04 -3.37 -10.88
N CYS A 448 22.24 -2.31 -10.86
CA CYS A 448 22.71 -0.96 -11.12
C CYS A 448 23.43 -0.40 -9.89
N LYS A 449 24.76 -0.25 -9.97
CA LYS A 449 25.59 0.35 -8.92
C LYS A 449 25.80 1.85 -9.17
N ALA A 450 26.47 2.49 -8.20
CA ALA A 450 26.85 3.89 -8.31
C ALA A 450 27.68 4.18 -9.59
N LYS A 451 27.56 5.41 -10.11
CA LYS A 451 28.26 5.89 -11.32
C LYS A 451 27.87 5.15 -12.62
N GLY A 452 26.62 4.68 -12.73
CA GLY A 452 26.10 4.03 -13.93
C GLY A 452 26.66 2.64 -14.22
N VAL A 453 27.37 2.02 -13.27
CA VAL A 453 27.99 0.70 -13.46
C VAL A 453 26.94 -0.39 -13.30
N VAL A 454 26.70 -1.16 -14.37
CA VAL A 454 25.83 -2.34 -14.34
C VAL A 454 26.69 -3.59 -14.15
N GLU A 455 26.43 -4.35 -13.09
CA GLU A 455 27.02 -5.67 -12.90
C GLU A 455 25.95 -6.74 -13.13
N CYS A 456 26.14 -7.56 -14.16
CA CYS A 456 25.26 -8.70 -14.48
C CYS A 456 25.91 -10.02 -14.10
N GLN A 457 25.08 -10.97 -13.65
CA GLN A 457 25.44 -12.36 -13.39
C GLN A 457 24.48 -13.27 -14.16
N GLU A 458 25.03 -14.36 -14.71
CA GLU A 458 24.21 -15.43 -15.27
C GLU A 458 23.44 -16.11 -14.13
N VAL A 459 22.12 -16.23 -14.29
CA VAL A 459 21.22 -16.86 -13.33
C VAL A 459 20.21 -17.71 -14.07
N PHE A 460 19.65 -18.71 -13.40
CA PHE A 460 18.53 -19.49 -13.90
C PHE A 460 17.43 -19.44 -12.85
N CYS A 461 16.17 -19.42 -13.29
CA CYS A 461 15.06 -19.61 -12.38
C CYS A 461 15.18 -20.96 -11.67
N GLY A 462 14.78 -21.02 -10.40
CA GLY A 462 14.80 -22.24 -9.61
C GLY A 462 13.91 -23.34 -10.21
N ALA A 463 14.06 -24.57 -9.74
CA ALA A 463 13.26 -25.72 -10.20
C ALA A 463 11.75 -25.59 -9.94
N HIS A 464 11.33 -24.56 -9.20
CA HIS A 464 9.95 -24.24 -8.84
C HIS A 464 9.55 -22.80 -9.23
N GLU A 465 10.31 -22.21 -10.16
CA GLU A 465 10.08 -20.88 -10.69
C GLU A 465 10.00 -20.90 -12.21
N GLU A 466 9.15 -20.05 -12.77
CA GLU A 466 9.03 -19.81 -14.20
C GLU A 466 9.50 -18.39 -14.51
N CYS A 467 10.25 -18.22 -15.61
CA CYS A 467 10.55 -16.88 -16.09
C CYS A 467 9.34 -16.30 -16.81
N ARG A 468 8.75 -15.25 -16.25
CA ARG A 468 7.63 -14.51 -16.86
C ARG A 468 7.67 -13.05 -16.46
N VAL A 469 6.77 -12.27 -17.05
CA VAL A 469 6.49 -10.91 -16.58
C VAL A 469 5.26 -10.98 -15.67
N GLU A 470 5.39 -10.57 -14.42
CA GLU A 470 4.33 -10.54 -13.41
C GLU A 470 4.40 -9.19 -12.66
N ASP A 471 3.27 -8.52 -12.48
CA ASP A 471 3.17 -7.13 -11.99
C ASP A 471 4.16 -6.15 -12.69
N GLY A 472 4.28 -6.26 -14.01
CA GLY A 472 5.12 -5.36 -14.82
C GLY A 472 6.62 -5.62 -14.77
N LEU A 473 7.08 -6.64 -14.04
CA LEU A 473 8.50 -6.91 -13.86
C LEU A 473 8.87 -8.26 -14.48
N LEU A 474 9.98 -8.31 -15.22
CA LEU A 474 10.55 -9.58 -15.68
C LEU A 474 11.31 -10.22 -14.51
N GLY A 475 11.05 -11.50 -14.25
CA GLY A 475 11.69 -12.22 -13.16
C GLY A 475 11.37 -13.71 -13.17
N CYS A 476 11.94 -14.40 -12.18
CA CYS A 476 11.60 -15.77 -11.87
C CYS A 476 10.51 -15.75 -10.80
N TYR A 477 9.33 -16.28 -11.14
CA TYR A 477 8.15 -16.26 -10.28
C TYR A 477 7.70 -17.67 -9.92
N PRO A 478 7.14 -17.91 -8.72
CA PRO A 478 6.77 -19.25 -8.28
C PRO A 478 5.76 -19.91 -9.22
N THR A 479 5.95 -21.19 -9.53
CA THR A 479 4.97 -21.97 -10.30
C THR A 479 3.79 -22.44 -9.46
N SER A 480 3.96 -22.48 -8.13
CA SER A 480 2.99 -22.95 -7.16
C SER A 480 3.30 -22.33 -5.78
N TYR A 481 2.39 -22.52 -4.82
CA TYR A 481 2.52 -22.10 -3.43
C TYR A 481 2.02 -23.18 -2.47
N GLY A 482 2.75 -23.38 -1.37
CA GLY A 482 2.32 -24.18 -0.22
C GLY A 482 1.32 -23.41 0.65
N ARG A 483 0.38 -24.13 1.28
CA ARG A 483 -0.70 -23.57 2.12
C ARG A 483 -0.69 -24.20 3.51
N LEU A 484 -0.44 -23.37 4.53
CA LEU A 484 -0.58 -23.72 5.95
C LEU A 484 -1.87 -23.09 6.47
N VAL A 485 -2.72 -23.91 7.08
CA VAL A 485 -4.04 -23.49 7.57
C VAL A 485 -4.09 -23.62 9.08
N VAL A 486 -4.67 -22.61 9.73
CA VAL A 486 -5.17 -22.72 11.10
C VAL A 486 -6.65 -22.33 11.09
N SER A 487 -7.51 -23.12 11.73
CA SER A 487 -8.97 -22.93 11.73
C SER A 487 -9.60 -23.38 13.04
N GLY A 488 -10.60 -22.67 13.55
CA GLY A 488 -11.42 -23.17 14.67
C GLY A 488 -10.68 -23.15 16.02
N ASP A 489 -10.70 -24.27 16.74
CA ASP A 489 -10.46 -24.33 18.20
C ASP A 489 -9.10 -24.83 18.77
N PRO A 490 -7.93 -24.39 18.25
CA PRO A 490 -7.44 -24.27 16.87
C PRO A 490 -6.97 -25.62 16.29
N HIS A 491 -7.54 -25.98 15.15
CA HIS A 491 -7.05 -27.02 14.27
C HIS A 491 -6.00 -26.49 13.29
N TYR A 492 -4.99 -27.31 12.98
CA TYR A 492 -3.88 -27.01 12.08
C TYR A 492 -3.87 -27.98 10.91
N VAL A 493 -3.51 -27.50 9.72
CA VAL A 493 -3.08 -28.35 8.59
C VAL A 493 -1.74 -27.82 8.09
N THR A 494 -0.70 -28.67 8.15
CA THR A 494 0.65 -28.35 7.69
C THR A 494 0.70 -28.10 6.17
N PHE A 495 1.80 -27.54 5.69
CA PHE A 495 2.02 -27.33 4.25
C PHE A 495 1.93 -28.63 3.41
N ASP A 496 2.24 -29.78 4.01
CA ASP A 496 2.19 -31.10 3.36
C ASP A 496 0.89 -31.89 3.66
N GLY A 497 -0.07 -31.27 4.37
CA GLY A 497 -1.41 -31.81 4.56
C GLY A 497 -1.65 -32.62 5.83
N ARG A 498 -0.72 -32.60 6.81
CA ARG A 498 -0.89 -33.27 8.11
C ARG A 498 -1.77 -32.42 9.03
N ALA A 499 -2.89 -32.98 9.47
CA ALA A 499 -3.79 -32.32 10.42
C ALA A 499 -3.42 -32.61 11.89
N PHE A 500 -3.62 -31.64 12.79
CA PHE A 500 -3.51 -31.80 14.25
C PHE A 500 -4.15 -30.65 15.03
N ASP A 501 -4.38 -30.87 16.33
CA ASP A 501 -5.05 -29.92 17.22
C ASP A 501 -4.09 -29.37 18.28
N LEU A 502 -4.33 -28.14 18.76
CA LEU A 502 -3.49 -27.46 19.75
C LEU A 502 -4.36 -26.83 20.85
N ALA A 503 -4.21 -27.28 22.10
CA ALA A 503 -5.04 -26.79 23.22
C ALA A 503 -4.41 -25.66 24.06
N GLY A 504 -3.13 -25.31 23.83
CA GLY A 504 -2.38 -24.40 24.71
C GLY A 504 -2.45 -22.91 24.35
N SER A 505 -2.50 -22.04 25.36
CA SER A 505 -2.69 -20.59 25.22
C SER A 505 -1.39 -19.78 25.13
N CYS A 506 -0.37 -20.32 24.46
CA CYS A 506 0.95 -19.70 24.33
C CYS A 506 1.15 -19.05 22.94
N THR A 507 2.28 -18.36 22.78
CA THR A 507 2.79 -17.96 21.45
C THR A 507 3.63 -19.07 20.85
N TYR A 508 3.36 -19.42 19.60
CA TYR A 508 4.06 -20.48 18.87
C TYR A 508 4.64 -19.98 17.56
N VAL A 509 5.75 -20.58 17.13
CA VAL A 509 6.29 -20.41 15.77
C VAL A 509 5.42 -21.22 14.79
N LEU A 510 4.60 -20.55 13.98
CA LEU A 510 3.85 -21.21 12.90
C LEU A 510 4.80 -21.67 11.81
N VAL A 511 5.62 -20.75 11.31
CA VAL A 511 6.58 -21.00 10.24
C VAL A 511 7.69 -19.96 10.32
N GLN A 512 8.94 -20.38 10.12
CA GLN A 512 10.07 -19.49 9.90
C GLN A 512 11.06 -20.13 8.91
N LEU A 513 11.97 -19.33 8.35
CA LEU A 513 13.06 -19.84 7.53
C LEU A 513 14.11 -20.54 8.44
N CYS A 514 14.40 -21.81 8.16
CA CYS A 514 15.28 -22.64 9.02
C CYS A 514 16.51 -23.18 8.29
N LYS A 515 16.48 -23.27 6.96
CA LYS A 515 17.63 -23.55 6.10
C LYS A 515 17.82 -22.35 5.16
N PRO A 516 18.47 -21.27 5.64
CA PRO A 516 18.56 -20.02 4.87
C PRO A 516 19.41 -20.22 3.62
N GLU A 517 18.90 -19.71 2.50
CA GLU A 517 19.57 -19.71 1.20
C GLU A 517 19.65 -18.28 0.65
N ARG A 518 20.64 -18.01 -0.20
CA ARG A 518 20.91 -16.64 -0.68
C ARG A 518 19.78 -16.00 -1.50
N TRP A 519 18.85 -16.80 -2.01
CA TRP A 519 17.70 -16.34 -2.79
C TRP A 519 16.40 -16.28 -1.99
N LEU A 520 16.36 -16.84 -0.77
CA LEU A 520 15.17 -16.82 0.09
C LEU A 520 15.19 -15.58 0.98
N MET A 521 14.03 -14.93 1.12
CA MET A 521 13.84 -13.86 2.10
C MET A 521 13.63 -14.49 3.47
N ASP A 522 14.37 -14.00 4.47
CA ASP A 522 14.13 -14.37 5.86
C ASP A 522 12.78 -13.86 6.35
N PHE A 523 12.05 -14.71 7.07
CA PHE A 523 10.73 -14.40 7.60
C PHE A 523 10.37 -15.33 8.77
N SER A 524 9.48 -14.84 9.63
CA SER A 524 8.78 -15.66 10.62
C SER A 524 7.33 -15.22 10.78
N VAL A 525 6.46 -16.19 11.05
CA VAL A 525 5.07 -15.98 11.46
C VAL A 525 4.88 -16.67 12.81
N LEU A 526 4.42 -15.89 13.79
CA LEU A 526 4.06 -16.33 15.13
C LEU A 526 2.54 -16.23 15.29
N LEU A 527 1.97 -17.17 16.04
CA LEU A 527 0.57 -17.15 16.44
C LEU A 527 0.49 -17.22 17.97
N GLU A 528 -0.08 -16.18 18.57
CA GLU A 528 -0.46 -16.13 19.97
C GLU A 528 -1.90 -16.61 20.13
N HIS A 529 -2.12 -17.56 21.02
CA HIS A 529 -3.45 -17.99 21.46
C HIS A 529 -3.75 -17.47 22.86
N ASP A 530 -5.02 -17.28 23.19
CA ASP A 530 -5.49 -17.04 24.55
C ASP A 530 -6.53 -18.06 25.01
N VAL A 531 -6.74 -18.15 26.32
CA VAL A 531 -7.83 -18.95 26.90
C VAL A 531 -9.13 -18.20 26.67
N GLY A 532 -10.02 -18.76 25.85
CA GLY A 532 -11.31 -18.13 25.54
C GLY A 532 -12.21 -17.98 26.77
N HIS A 533 -13.22 -17.11 26.70
CA HIS A 533 -14.13 -16.81 27.81
C HIS A 533 -14.90 -18.02 28.41
N ARG A 534 -14.93 -19.17 27.73
CA ARG A 534 -15.50 -20.43 28.24
C ARG A 534 -14.47 -21.35 28.94
N GLY A 535 -13.25 -20.86 29.20
CA GLY A 535 -12.26 -21.44 30.14
C GLY A 535 -11.46 -22.66 29.65
N ASN A 536 -11.93 -23.39 28.64
CA ASN A 536 -11.39 -24.72 28.28
C ASN A 536 -10.80 -24.81 26.86
N VAL A 537 -10.82 -23.72 26.08
CA VAL A 537 -10.49 -23.72 24.65
C VAL A 537 -9.52 -22.58 24.34
N ALA A 538 -8.44 -22.89 23.63
CA ALA A 538 -7.51 -21.91 23.09
C ALA A 538 -8.13 -21.26 21.83
N LEU A 539 -7.91 -19.97 21.63
CA LEU A 539 -8.38 -19.25 20.44
C LEU A 539 -7.30 -18.29 19.93
N MET A 540 -7.23 -18.11 18.62
CA MET A 540 -6.28 -17.17 17.99
C MET A 540 -6.46 -15.76 18.55
N LYS A 541 -5.45 -15.20 19.20
CA LYS A 541 -5.48 -13.85 19.76
C LYS A 541 -4.76 -12.87 18.84
N LYS A 542 -3.57 -13.22 18.36
CA LYS A 542 -2.70 -12.31 17.61
C LYS A 542 -1.79 -13.05 16.64
N VAL A 543 -1.77 -12.60 15.39
CA VAL A 543 -0.82 -13.03 14.36
C VAL A 543 0.30 -12.00 14.31
N VAL A 544 1.56 -12.42 14.39
CA VAL A 544 2.74 -11.54 14.24
C VAL A 544 3.59 -12.06 13.09
N ALA A 545 3.84 -11.23 12.08
CA ALA A 545 4.65 -11.56 10.92
C ALA A 545 5.86 -10.62 10.85
N SER A 546 7.06 -11.18 10.89
CA SER A 546 8.32 -10.46 10.70
C SER A 546 8.84 -10.75 9.29
N ILE A 547 8.71 -9.80 8.36
CA ILE A 547 9.04 -9.98 6.94
C ILE A 547 9.63 -8.68 6.36
N HIS A 548 10.66 -8.78 5.53
CA HIS A 548 11.37 -7.63 4.92
C HIS A 548 11.93 -6.60 5.93
N GLY A 549 12.06 -6.97 7.21
CA GLY A 549 12.48 -6.08 8.30
C GLY A 549 11.33 -5.37 9.02
N TYR A 550 10.09 -5.50 8.52
CA TYR A 550 8.88 -5.03 9.18
C TYR A 550 8.37 -6.08 10.17
N THR A 551 7.85 -5.63 11.32
CA THR A 551 7.06 -6.45 12.24
C THR A 551 5.60 -6.01 12.16
N VAL A 552 4.77 -6.81 11.49
CA VAL A 552 3.34 -6.58 11.35
C VAL A 552 2.58 -7.42 12.37
N SER A 553 1.56 -6.89 13.02
CA SER A 553 0.64 -7.72 13.80
C SER A 553 -0.84 -7.37 13.61
N MET A 554 -1.65 -8.42 13.60
CA MET A 554 -3.10 -8.42 13.43
C MET A 554 -3.72 -9.07 14.67
N GLU A 555 -4.72 -8.44 15.28
CA GLU A 555 -5.31 -8.87 16.56
C GLU A 555 -6.80 -9.23 16.41
N ARG A 556 -7.23 -10.31 17.06
CA ARG A 556 -8.64 -10.73 17.09
C ARG A 556 -9.51 -9.60 17.65
N GLY A 557 -10.61 -9.30 16.95
CA GLY A 557 -11.53 -8.23 17.37
C GLY A 557 -11.06 -6.80 17.10
N ARG A 558 -9.92 -6.60 16.43
CA ARG A 558 -9.53 -5.32 15.81
C ARG A 558 -9.59 -5.46 14.28
N PRO A 559 -10.78 -5.51 13.68
CA PRO A 559 -10.89 -5.64 12.23
C PRO A 559 -10.35 -4.38 11.56
N TRP A 560 -9.80 -4.54 10.35
CA TRP A 560 -9.39 -3.44 9.46
C TRP A 560 -8.26 -2.51 9.98
N GLU A 561 -7.66 -2.85 11.11
CA GLU A 561 -6.49 -2.19 11.67
C GLU A 561 -5.30 -3.16 11.72
N VAL A 562 -4.09 -2.64 11.51
CA VAL A 562 -2.84 -3.37 11.77
C VAL A 562 -1.83 -2.52 12.52
N MET A 563 -0.97 -3.19 13.27
CA MET A 563 0.21 -2.59 13.87
C MET A 563 1.41 -2.90 12.99
N VAL A 564 2.22 -1.91 12.62
CA VAL A 564 3.49 -2.07 11.91
C VAL A 564 4.60 -1.36 12.68
N ASP A 565 5.64 -2.09 13.06
CA ASP A 565 6.79 -1.61 13.84
C ASP A 565 6.41 -0.86 15.14
N GLY A 566 5.26 -1.22 15.72
CA GLY A 566 4.72 -0.61 16.93
C GLY A 566 3.82 0.61 16.72
N GLU A 567 3.56 1.03 15.48
CA GLU A 567 2.62 2.10 15.11
C GLU A 567 1.31 1.54 14.54
N ARG A 568 0.15 2.17 14.83
CA ARG A 568 -1.18 1.75 14.36
C ARG A 568 -1.52 2.34 12.99
N TYR A 569 -2.10 1.53 12.11
CA TYR A 569 -2.57 1.91 10.79
C TYR A 569 -3.99 1.37 10.52
N THR A 570 -4.87 2.27 10.08
CA THR A 570 -6.14 1.93 9.41
C THR A 570 -5.84 1.44 8.00
N LEU A 571 -6.48 0.35 7.56
CA LEU A 571 -6.31 -0.19 6.21
C LEU A 571 -7.06 0.63 5.14
N PRO A 572 -6.60 0.63 3.87
CA PRO A 572 -5.43 -0.08 3.34
C PRO A 572 -4.09 0.60 3.64
N LEU A 573 -3.01 -0.18 3.61
CA LEU A 573 -1.63 0.25 3.85
C LEU A 573 -0.69 -0.25 2.75
N VAL A 574 0.15 0.64 2.22
CA VAL A 574 1.30 0.29 1.38
C VAL A 574 2.56 0.92 1.98
N THR A 575 3.62 0.14 2.23
CA THR A 575 4.87 0.70 2.74
C THR A 575 5.56 1.59 1.72
N LYS A 576 6.38 2.53 2.20
CA LYS A 576 7.10 3.50 1.34
C LYS A 576 8.02 2.83 0.32
N ASP A 577 8.58 1.67 0.67
CA ASP A 577 9.41 0.85 -0.22
C ASP A 577 8.61 -0.13 -1.10
N LYS A 578 7.26 -0.11 -0.97
CA LYS A 578 6.28 -0.92 -1.71
C LYS A 578 6.45 -2.44 -1.53
N LYS A 579 7.27 -2.91 -0.58
CA LYS A 579 7.53 -4.34 -0.32
C LYS A 579 6.42 -5.04 0.46
N LEU A 580 5.65 -4.29 1.24
CA LEU A 580 4.54 -4.77 2.05
C LEU A 580 3.26 -4.02 1.65
N ARG A 581 2.21 -4.78 1.36
CA ARG A 581 0.84 -4.29 1.13
C ARG A 581 -0.07 -4.99 2.12
N VAL A 582 -0.96 -4.24 2.76
CA VAL A 582 -2.01 -4.80 3.62
C VAL A 582 -3.33 -4.19 3.23
N GLY A 583 -4.31 -5.03 2.91
CA GLY A 583 -5.63 -4.64 2.44
C GLY A 583 -6.73 -5.42 3.13
N GLN A 584 -7.96 -5.00 2.86
CA GLN A 584 -9.18 -5.68 3.29
C GLN A 584 -9.90 -6.23 2.06
N GLU A 585 -10.20 -7.52 2.07
CA GLU A 585 -11.00 -8.17 1.03
C GLU A 585 -12.00 -9.15 1.66
N GLY A 586 -13.27 -8.81 1.51
CA GLY A 586 -14.39 -9.43 2.21
C GLY A 586 -14.22 -9.33 3.72
N ASN A 587 -14.39 -10.45 4.40
CA ASN A 587 -14.20 -10.59 5.84
C ASN A 587 -12.72 -10.75 6.28
N ASN A 588 -11.74 -10.46 5.42
CA ASN A 588 -10.34 -10.80 5.66
C ASN A 588 -9.40 -9.59 5.59
N ILE A 589 -8.42 -9.56 6.50
CA ILE A 589 -7.19 -8.80 6.32
C ILE A 589 -6.23 -9.65 5.49
N ILE A 590 -5.71 -9.09 4.40
CA ILE A 590 -4.73 -9.75 3.54
C ILE A 590 -3.42 -8.96 3.56
N LEU A 591 -2.35 -9.63 3.98
CA LEU A 591 -0.97 -9.15 3.94
C LEU A 591 -0.26 -9.81 2.75
N GLN A 592 0.28 -9.00 1.83
CA GLN A 592 1.08 -9.46 0.69
C GLN A 592 2.49 -8.86 0.73
N THR A 593 3.47 -9.63 0.28
CA THR A 593 4.87 -9.20 0.21
C THR A 593 5.48 -9.42 -1.17
N THR A 594 6.50 -8.63 -1.51
CA THR A 594 7.31 -8.83 -2.73
C THR A 594 8.08 -10.15 -2.77
N ALA A 595 8.22 -10.85 -1.63
CA ALA A 595 8.77 -12.20 -1.55
C ALA A 595 7.74 -13.32 -1.88
N GLY A 596 6.52 -12.97 -2.29
CA GLY A 596 5.45 -13.92 -2.60
C GLY A 596 4.76 -14.54 -1.37
N ILE A 597 5.23 -14.25 -0.16
CA ILE A 597 4.58 -14.68 1.09
C ILE A 597 3.29 -13.87 1.27
N ARG A 598 2.19 -14.57 1.54
CA ARG A 598 0.84 -13.99 1.76
C ARG A 598 0.22 -14.56 3.02
N LEU A 599 -0.39 -13.71 3.84
CA LEU A 599 -1.22 -14.10 4.97
C LEU A 599 -2.64 -13.59 4.74
N LEU A 600 -3.64 -14.43 4.98
CA LEU A 600 -5.06 -14.07 4.97
C LEU A 600 -5.64 -14.45 6.33
N TYR A 601 -6.17 -13.47 7.05
CA TYR A 601 -6.71 -13.64 8.40
C TYR A 601 -8.12 -13.04 8.49
N ASN A 602 -9.11 -13.82 8.91
CA ASN A 602 -10.51 -13.37 9.03
C ASN A 602 -10.81 -12.59 10.34
N VAL A 603 -9.77 -12.17 11.07
CA VAL A 603 -9.84 -11.45 12.35
C VAL A 603 -10.58 -12.20 13.47
N ALA A 604 -10.80 -13.50 13.29
CA ALA A 604 -11.49 -14.39 14.21
C ALA A 604 -10.76 -15.74 14.32
N THR A 605 -11.19 -16.73 13.53
CA THR A 605 -10.91 -18.15 13.69
C THR A 605 -10.23 -18.82 12.48
N TYR A 606 -9.85 -18.07 11.44
CA TYR A 606 -9.21 -18.62 10.23
C TYR A 606 -7.98 -17.82 9.82
N LEU A 607 -6.85 -18.51 9.72
CA LEU A 607 -5.59 -18.00 9.19
C LEU A 607 -5.08 -18.94 8.09
N LEU A 608 -4.80 -18.37 6.92
CA LEU A 608 -4.11 -19.03 5.81
C LEU A 608 -2.76 -18.35 5.59
N VAL A 609 -1.67 -19.12 5.72
CA VAL A 609 -0.32 -18.70 5.34
C VAL A 609 0.04 -19.38 4.02
N THR A 610 0.39 -18.59 3.01
CA THR A 610 0.76 -19.06 1.68
C THR A 610 2.20 -18.66 1.38
N ILE A 611 3.05 -19.62 1.01
CA ILE A 611 4.48 -19.41 0.72
C ILE A 611 4.86 -20.02 -0.64
N PRO A 612 5.78 -19.42 -1.41
CA PRO A 612 6.27 -19.98 -2.66
C PRO A 612 6.86 -21.40 -2.53
N ASP A 613 6.71 -22.23 -3.57
CA ASP A 613 7.42 -23.52 -3.69
C ASP A 613 8.97 -23.37 -3.63
N ALA A 614 9.53 -22.17 -3.83
CA ALA A 614 10.96 -21.90 -3.58
C ALA A 614 11.39 -22.18 -2.12
N TYR A 615 10.47 -22.13 -1.15
CA TYR A 615 10.72 -22.44 0.26
C TYR A 615 10.59 -23.94 0.60
N LYS A 616 10.33 -24.80 -0.39
CA LYS A 616 10.09 -26.24 -0.20
C LYS A 616 11.29 -26.92 0.47
N GLY A 617 11.10 -27.43 1.68
CA GLY A 617 12.11 -28.07 2.51
C GLY A 617 13.02 -27.09 3.27
N HIS A 618 12.82 -25.77 3.17
CA HIS A 618 13.66 -24.75 3.79
C HIS A 618 13.07 -24.13 5.07
N VAL A 619 11.77 -24.29 5.29
CA VAL A 619 11.04 -23.77 6.47
C VAL A 619 10.96 -24.80 7.60
N CYS A 620 10.63 -24.34 8.81
CA CYS A 620 10.20 -25.18 9.91
C CYS A 620 9.31 -24.41 10.91
N GLY A 621 8.61 -25.14 11.77
CA GLY A 621 7.64 -24.62 12.74
C GLY A 621 6.47 -25.59 12.90
N LEU A 622 5.37 -25.12 13.52
CA LEU A 622 4.12 -25.90 13.61
C LEU A 622 3.51 -26.24 12.23
N GLY A 623 3.81 -25.47 11.20
CA GLY A 623 3.37 -25.71 9.82
C GLY A 623 4.12 -26.83 9.09
N GLY A 624 5.03 -27.53 9.76
CA GLY A 624 5.82 -28.59 9.16
C GLY A 624 7.08 -28.06 8.46
N ASN A 625 7.65 -28.87 7.55
CA ASN A 625 8.87 -28.49 6.82
C ASN A 625 8.68 -28.27 5.31
N TYR A 626 7.45 -28.51 4.82
CA TYR A 626 7.03 -28.30 3.44
C TYR A 626 7.93 -29.01 2.43
N ASN A 627 8.04 -30.33 2.46
CA ASN A 627 8.82 -31.13 1.50
C ASN A 627 7.96 -32.04 0.60
N GLY A 628 6.67 -32.18 0.89
CA GLY A 628 5.71 -33.08 0.24
C GLY A 628 5.47 -34.42 0.96
N ASP A 629 6.01 -34.63 2.16
CA ASP A 629 5.88 -35.83 2.99
C ASP A 629 5.29 -35.49 4.37
N PRO A 630 3.95 -35.58 4.55
CA PRO A 630 3.31 -35.29 5.83
C PRO A 630 3.74 -36.23 6.96
N SER A 631 4.45 -37.34 6.69
CA SER A 631 4.93 -38.23 7.76
C SER A 631 6.04 -37.59 8.61
N ASP A 632 6.79 -36.63 8.05
CA ASP A 632 7.97 -36.04 8.68
C ASP A 632 7.81 -34.57 9.13
N ASP A 633 6.60 -34.01 9.05
CA ASP A 633 6.30 -32.64 9.47
C ASP A 633 6.54 -32.36 10.97
N PHE A 634 6.33 -33.36 11.84
CA PHE A 634 6.50 -33.21 13.29
C PHE A 634 7.98 -33.24 13.68
N ARG A 635 8.74 -32.24 13.24
CA ARG A 635 10.13 -32.01 13.64
C ARG A 635 10.20 -30.94 14.72
N VAL A 636 10.91 -31.23 15.80
CA VAL A 636 11.21 -30.27 16.88
C VAL A 636 12.37 -29.35 16.48
N PRO A 637 12.63 -28.22 17.16
CA PRO A 637 13.84 -27.43 16.96
C PRO A 637 15.11 -28.30 17.05
N GLY A 638 15.96 -28.24 16.03
CA GLY A 638 17.10 -29.16 15.86
C GLY A 638 16.86 -30.30 14.86
N GLY A 639 15.61 -30.51 14.43
CA GLY A 639 15.26 -31.31 13.25
C GLY A 639 15.00 -32.80 13.49
N SER A 640 15.10 -33.30 14.72
CA SER A 640 14.62 -34.64 15.08
C SER A 640 13.10 -34.73 15.02
N LEU A 641 12.56 -35.92 14.74
CA LEU A 641 11.12 -36.17 14.84
C LEU A 641 10.68 -36.17 16.30
N ALA A 642 9.53 -35.55 16.57
CA ALA A 642 8.87 -35.55 17.87
C ALA A 642 8.32 -36.96 18.21
N GLN A 643 8.22 -37.26 19.50
CA GLN A 643 7.68 -38.52 20.00
C GLN A 643 6.15 -38.52 20.07
N SER A 644 5.52 -37.34 20.12
CA SER A 644 4.07 -37.14 20.14
C SER A 644 3.69 -35.77 19.55
N THR A 645 2.40 -35.55 19.31
CA THR A 645 1.87 -34.22 18.95
C THR A 645 2.15 -33.18 20.04
N GLU A 646 2.08 -33.59 21.31
CA GLU A 646 2.34 -32.73 22.46
C GLU A 646 3.82 -32.32 22.55
N ASP A 647 4.74 -33.26 22.35
CA ASP A 647 6.19 -33.00 22.25
C ASP A 647 6.49 -32.04 21.08
N PHE A 648 5.88 -32.26 19.91
CA PHE A 648 5.99 -31.35 18.76
C PHE A 648 5.50 -29.94 19.11
N VAL A 649 4.25 -29.81 19.59
CA VAL A 649 3.63 -28.51 19.90
C VAL A 649 4.38 -27.77 21.00
N THR A 650 4.74 -28.44 22.08
CA THR A 650 5.46 -27.81 23.20
C THR A 650 6.87 -27.34 22.80
N SER A 651 7.54 -28.04 21.88
CA SER A 651 8.86 -27.65 21.39
C SER A 651 8.90 -26.34 20.59
N TRP A 652 7.77 -25.92 19.99
CA TRP A 652 7.66 -24.71 19.16
C TRP A 652 7.12 -23.48 19.91
N LYS A 653 7.02 -23.53 21.24
CA LYS A 653 6.65 -22.39 22.09
C LYS A 653 7.74 -21.31 22.09
N VAL A 654 7.31 -20.06 22.00
CA VAL A 654 8.18 -18.89 22.22
C VAL A 654 8.23 -18.61 23.72
N HIS A 655 9.41 -18.63 24.33
CA HIS A 655 9.58 -18.28 25.74
C HIS A 655 9.30 -16.77 25.95
N VAL A 656 8.33 -16.47 26.81
CA VAL A 656 8.01 -15.11 27.27
C VAL A 656 8.17 -15.07 28.79
N ASP A 657 8.95 -14.10 29.28
CA ASP A 657 9.34 -13.94 30.71
C ASP A 657 8.16 -13.77 31.70
N ASP A 658 6.92 -13.62 31.21
CA ASP A 658 5.75 -13.27 32.04
C ASP A 658 4.93 -14.49 32.52
N GLY A 659 5.40 -15.72 32.24
CA GLY A 659 5.03 -16.95 32.98
C GLY A 659 3.56 -17.35 33.03
N THR A 660 2.73 -16.85 32.11
CA THR A 660 1.26 -16.83 32.23
C THR A 660 0.48 -17.63 31.19
N CYS A 661 1.16 -18.32 30.24
CA CYS A 661 0.48 -19.19 29.28
C CYS A 661 0.34 -20.63 29.80
N THR A 662 -0.70 -21.33 29.34
CA THR A 662 -0.95 -22.74 29.70
C THR A 662 -0.69 -23.69 28.54
N ASP A 663 -0.29 -24.91 28.88
CA ASP A 663 -0.10 -26.01 27.93
C ASP A 663 -1.43 -26.58 27.39
N GLY A 664 -2.56 -26.08 27.89
CA GLY A 664 -3.91 -26.52 27.59
C GLY A 664 -4.57 -27.15 28.81
N CYS A 665 -5.34 -28.22 28.59
CA CYS A 665 -6.16 -28.86 29.62
C CYS A 665 -5.29 -29.68 30.61
N ALA A 666 -4.94 -29.07 31.74
CA ALA A 666 -4.32 -29.77 32.86
C ALA A 666 -5.35 -30.62 33.64
N ALA A 667 -4.98 -31.88 33.95
CA ALA A 667 -5.66 -32.84 34.85
C ALA A 667 -7.09 -33.32 34.48
N THR A 668 -7.86 -32.61 33.66
CA THR A 668 -9.09 -33.12 33.03
C THR A 668 -8.92 -33.18 31.53
N ALA A 669 -9.31 -34.30 30.91
CA ALA A 669 -9.23 -34.48 29.46
C ALA A 669 -9.92 -33.35 28.71
N CYS A 670 -9.34 -32.91 27.59
CA CYS A 670 -9.98 -32.00 26.64
C CYS A 670 -11.39 -32.49 26.28
N PRO A 671 -12.32 -31.62 25.87
CA PRO A 671 -13.66 -32.02 25.44
C PRO A 671 -13.63 -33.04 24.30
N MET A 672 -13.65 -34.34 24.62
CA MET A 672 -13.54 -35.40 23.61
C MET A 672 -14.89 -35.62 22.94
N CYS A 673 -15.02 -35.05 21.75
CA CYS A 673 -16.14 -35.25 20.85
C CYS A 673 -16.03 -36.60 20.13
N ASP A 674 -16.60 -37.64 20.75
CA ASP A 674 -16.65 -38.99 20.17
C ASP A 674 -17.57 -39.07 18.94
N ALA A 675 -17.51 -40.21 18.23
CA ALA A 675 -18.31 -40.44 17.02
C ALA A 675 -19.82 -40.31 17.22
N THR A 676 -20.34 -40.50 18.44
CA THR A 676 -21.75 -40.32 18.80
C THR A 676 -22.07 -38.85 19.03
N ALA A 677 -21.16 -38.11 19.68
CA ALA A 677 -21.30 -36.69 19.97
C ALA A 677 -21.26 -35.83 18.70
N VAL A 678 -20.45 -36.18 17.70
CA VAL A 678 -20.38 -35.44 16.41
C VAL A 678 -21.45 -35.85 15.40
N ALA A 679 -22.07 -37.03 15.53
CA ALA A 679 -23.05 -37.55 14.58
C ALA A 679 -24.21 -36.59 14.21
N PRO A 680 -24.78 -35.78 15.14
CA PRO A 680 -25.85 -34.83 14.82
C PRO A 680 -25.45 -33.76 13.79
N TYR A 681 -24.16 -33.42 13.70
CA TYR A 681 -23.64 -32.32 12.88
C TYR A 681 -23.15 -32.78 11.49
N ALA A 682 -23.15 -34.09 11.22
CA ALA A 682 -22.62 -34.67 9.97
C ALA A 682 -23.53 -34.52 8.74
N GLY A 683 -24.76 -34.02 8.91
CA GLY A 683 -25.73 -33.77 7.84
C GLY A 683 -25.54 -32.42 7.14
N SER A 684 -26.17 -32.24 5.97
CA SER A 684 -26.05 -31.02 5.15
C SER A 684 -26.69 -29.76 5.74
N GLY A 685 -27.56 -29.91 6.76
CA GLY A 685 -28.05 -28.79 7.58
C GLY A 685 -27.05 -28.33 8.67
N SER A 686 -25.81 -28.79 8.61
CA SER A 686 -24.70 -28.47 9.51
C SER A 686 -23.38 -28.71 8.74
N CYS A 687 -22.33 -29.23 9.37
CA CYS A 687 -21.01 -29.40 8.75
C CYS A 687 -21.00 -30.20 7.44
N GLY A 688 -21.97 -31.09 7.22
CA GLY A 688 -22.07 -31.90 6.01
C GLY A 688 -22.15 -31.10 4.70
N ILE A 689 -22.51 -29.81 4.74
CA ILE A 689 -22.51 -28.90 3.59
C ILE A 689 -21.13 -28.76 2.94
N ILE A 690 -20.04 -28.84 3.72
CA ILE A 690 -18.64 -28.68 3.27
C ILE A 690 -18.27 -29.76 2.23
N ARG A 691 -18.72 -30.99 2.46
CA ARG A 691 -18.38 -32.19 1.69
C ARG A 691 -19.43 -32.61 0.66
N ASP A 692 -20.53 -31.85 0.51
CA ASP A 692 -21.58 -32.18 -0.47
C ASP A 692 -21.09 -31.85 -1.90
N PRO A 693 -20.90 -32.84 -2.79
CA PRO A 693 -20.40 -32.61 -4.15
C PRO A 693 -21.44 -31.93 -5.06
N LEU A 694 -22.72 -31.92 -4.68
CA LEU A 694 -23.79 -31.17 -5.34
C LEU A 694 -24.11 -29.85 -4.61
N GLY A 695 -23.51 -29.63 -3.44
CA GLY A 695 -23.67 -28.44 -2.62
C GLY A 695 -22.89 -27.22 -3.14
N PRO A 696 -22.89 -26.11 -2.38
CA PRO A 696 -22.36 -24.84 -2.83
C PRO A 696 -20.83 -24.82 -3.04
N PHE A 697 -20.12 -25.81 -2.49
CA PHE A 697 -18.67 -25.94 -2.58
C PHE A 697 -18.20 -27.05 -3.54
N GLY A 698 -19.09 -27.76 -4.25
CA GLY A 698 -18.69 -28.91 -5.08
C GLY A 698 -17.64 -28.58 -6.16
N SER A 699 -17.71 -27.39 -6.74
CA SER A 699 -16.72 -26.83 -7.70
C SER A 699 -15.35 -26.53 -7.07
N CYS A 700 -15.25 -26.44 -5.75
CA CYS A 700 -14.01 -26.22 -5.01
C CYS A 700 -13.28 -27.51 -4.63
N HIS A 701 -14.00 -28.63 -4.48
CA HIS A 701 -13.43 -29.92 -4.05
C HIS A 701 -12.19 -30.40 -4.84
N PRO A 702 -12.05 -30.14 -6.16
CA PRO A 702 -10.84 -30.48 -6.91
C PRO A 702 -9.62 -29.59 -6.61
N LYS A 703 -9.83 -28.41 -5.99
CA LYS A 703 -8.77 -27.44 -5.65
C LYS A 703 -8.43 -27.42 -4.16
N VAL A 704 -9.41 -27.65 -3.29
CA VAL A 704 -9.26 -27.70 -1.84
C VAL A 704 -10.00 -28.93 -1.33
N SER A 705 -9.33 -29.79 -0.56
CA SER A 705 -9.97 -30.98 0.00
C SER A 705 -10.98 -30.59 1.09
N PRO A 706 -12.24 -31.06 1.04
CA PRO A 706 -13.23 -30.78 2.08
C PRO A 706 -12.99 -31.57 3.38
N LEU A 707 -12.09 -32.57 3.38
CA LEU A 707 -12.02 -33.59 4.43
C LEU A 707 -11.71 -32.99 5.81
N GLU A 708 -10.58 -32.29 5.96
CA GLU A 708 -10.18 -31.76 7.26
C GLU A 708 -11.07 -30.60 7.71
N TYR A 709 -11.50 -29.72 6.80
CA TYR A 709 -12.50 -28.68 7.11
C TYR A 709 -13.82 -29.26 7.63
N PHE A 710 -14.26 -30.41 7.11
CA PHE A 710 -15.42 -31.14 7.62
C PHE A 710 -15.16 -31.73 9.02
N ASN A 711 -14.00 -32.34 9.24
CA ASN A 711 -13.61 -32.91 10.53
C ASN A 711 -13.48 -31.83 11.62
N HIS A 712 -12.84 -30.71 11.30
CA HIS A 712 -12.69 -29.54 12.17
C HIS A 712 -14.07 -29.00 12.57
N CYS A 713 -14.95 -28.76 11.60
CA CYS A 713 -16.32 -28.32 11.86
C CYS A 713 -17.07 -29.27 12.81
N LEU A 714 -16.94 -30.59 12.65
CA LEU A 714 -17.57 -31.56 13.54
C LEU A 714 -17.06 -31.44 14.99
N HIS A 715 -15.75 -31.21 15.17
CA HIS A 715 -15.12 -31.03 16.47
C HIS A 715 -15.55 -29.70 17.10
N ASP A 716 -15.23 -28.57 16.43
CA ASP A 716 -15.60 -27.19 16.77
C ASP A 716 -17.06 -27.11 17.28
N VAL A 717 -18.01 -27.57 16.46
CA VAL A 717 -19.46 -27.46 16.76
C VAL A 717 -19.86 -28.35 17.94
N CYS A 718 -19.26 -29.53 18.08
CA CYS A 718 -19.52 -30.42 19.21
C CYS A 718 -18.93 -29.87 20.52
N ALA A 719 -17.68 -29.37 20.50
CA ALA A 719 -17.03 -28.76 21.66
C ALA A 719 -17.79 -27.50 22.13
N ALA A 720 -18.41 -26.78 21.20
CA ALA A 720 -19.30 -25.66 21.47
C ALA A 720 -20.76 -26.05 21.80
N ALA A 721 -21.07 -27.35 21.94
CA ALA A 721 -22.40 -27.89 22.24
C ALA A 721 -23.51 -27.51 21.22
N GLY A 722 -23.16 -27.46 19.94
CA GLY A 722 -24.07 -27.13 18.83
C GLY A 722 -24.25 -25.62 18.59
N ALA A 723 -23.34 -24.78 19.12
CA ALA A 723 -23.40 -23.34 18.97
C ALA A 723 -23.45 -22.89 17.49
N PRO A 724 -24.51 -22.18 17.04
CA PRO A 724 -24.65 -21.78 15.65
C PRO A 724 -23.51 -20.89 15.15
N GLU A 725 -22.98 -20.00 15.99
CA GLU A 725 -21.87 -19.12 15.63
C GLU A 725 -20.64 -19.91 15.19
N VAL A 726 -20.31 -20.98 15.92
CA VAL A 726 -19.14 -21.82 15.66
C VAL A 726 -19.28 -22.59 14.34
N LEU A 727 -20.46 -23.16 14.07
CA LEU A 727 -20.78 -23.77 12.77
C LEU A 727 -20.55 -22.79 11.62
N CYS A 728 -21.00 -21.55 11.77
CA CYS A 728 -20.86 -20.54 10.74
C CYS A 728 -19.41 -20.10 10.51
N HIS A 729 -18.61 -20.02 11.57
CA HIS A 729 -17.17 -19.79 11.46
C HIS A 729 -16.46 -20.94 10.72
N SER A 730 -16.78 -22.21 11.02
CA SER A 730 -16.16 -23.37 10.36
C SER A 730 -16.53 -23.47 8.88
N VAL A 731 -17.79 -23.22 8.51
CA VAL A 731 -18.21 -23.22 7.09
C VAL A 731 -17.63 -22.01 6.33
N GLN A 732 -17.56 -20.83 6.95
CA GLN A 732 -16.93 -19.64 6.37
C GLN A 732 -15.42 -19.82 6.16
N ALA A 733 -14.71 -20.55 7.04
CA ALA A 733 -13.31 -20.89 6.85
C ALA A 733 -13.08 -21.69 5.55
N TYR A 734 -13.99 -22.63 5.23
CA TYR A 734 -13.92 -23.36 3.97
C TYR A 734 -14.30 -22.50 2.76
N ALA A 735 -15.30 -21.63 2.88
CA ALA A 735 -15.65 -20.66 1.84
C ALA A 735 -14.46 -19.75 1.49
N ALA A 736 -13.77 -19.20 2.50
CA ALA A 736 -12.57 -18.39 2.33
C ALA A 736 -11.41 -19.20 1.72
N ALA A 737 -11.21 -20.45 2.13
CA ALA A 737 -10.21 -21.35 1.54
C ALA A 737 -10.44 -21.59 0.04
N CYS A 738 -11.70 -21.79 -0.35
CA CYS A 738 -12.13 -21.96 -1.74
C CYS A 738 -11.92 -20.69 -2.57
N GLN A 739 -12.30 -19.53 -2.04
CA GLN A 739 -12.09 -18.23 -2.69
C GLN A 739 -10.60 -17.95 -2.88
N ALA A 740 -9.78 -18.18 -1.85
CA ALA A 740 -8.32 -18.08 -1.92
C ALA A 740 -7.65 -19.16 -2.81
N ALA A 741 -8.40 -20.09 -3.40
CA ALA A 741 -7.96 -21.03 -4.44
C ALA A 741 -8.59 -20.70 -5.82
N SER A 742 -9.23 -19.53 -5.93
CA SER A 742 -10.01 -19.06 -7.08
C SER A 742 -11.03 -20.11 -7.54
N ALA A 743 -11.71 -20.76 -6.60
CA ALA A 743 -12.82 -21.68 -6.88
C ALA A 743 -14.14 -20.93 -6.85
N GLU A 744 -15.06 -21.28 -7.76
CA GLU A 744 -16.44 -20.79 -7.70
C GLU A 744 -17.15 -21.39 -6.47
N VAL A 745 -17.62 -20.52 -5.59
CA VAL A 745 -18.49 -20.85 -4.45
C VAL A 745 -19.88 -20.33 -4.76
N LYS A 746 -20.92 -21.16 -4.55
CA LYS A 746 -22.32 -20.76 -4.73
C LYS A 746 -22.91 -20.26 -3.40
N ALA A 747 -24.06 -19.60 -3.45
CA ALA A 747 -24.75 -19.11 -2.27
C ALA A 747 -25.00 -20.24 -1.24
N TRP A 748 -24.37 -20.11 -0.07
CA TRP A 748 -24.45 -21.10 1.02
C TRP A 748 -25.15 -20.57 2.28
N ARG A 749 -25.10 -19.26 2.52
CA ARG A 749 -25.86 -18.60 3.60
C ARG A 749 -27.32 -18.41 3.21
N THR A 750 -28.19 -18.50 4.20
CA THR A 750 -29.62 -18.15 4.09
C THR A 750 -30.08 -17.46 5.37
N SER A 751 -31.30 -16.91 5.39
CA SER A 751 -31.89 -16.34 6.61
C SER A 751 -32.06 -17.35 7.76
N ALA A 752 -32.05 -18.66 7.47
CA ALA A 752 -32.15 -19.74 8.45
C ALA A 752 -30.82 -20.47 8.71
N PHE A 753 -29.83 -20.35 7.82
CA PHE A 753 -28.54 -21.02 7.92
C PHE A 753 -27.40 -20.01 7.77
N CYS A 754 -26.75 -19.71 8.90
CA CYS A 754 -25.63 -18.78 8.98
C CYS A 754 -25.87 -17.40 8.34
N PRO A 755 -26.95 -16.67 8.70
CA PRO A 755 -27.10 -15.29 8.27
C PRO A 755 -25.89 -14.45 8.73
N LEU A 756 -25.43 -13.55 7.86
CA LEU A 756 -24.37 -12.60 8.18
C LEU A 756 -24.99 -11.20 8.31
N SER A 757 -24.77 -10.57 9.45
CA SER A 757 -25.19 -9.19 9.71
C SER A 757 -24.12 -8.21 9.28
N CYS A 758 -24.48 -7.25 8.43
CA CYS A 758 -23.59 -6.20 7.96
C CYS A 758 -23.80 -4.88 8.72
N PRO A 759 -22.79 -4.00 8.78
CA PRO A 759 -22.95 -2.66 9.37
C PRO A 759 -23.98 -1.83 8.58
N PRO A 760 -24.50 -0.73 9.16
CA PRO A 760 -25.39 0.17 8.45
C PRO A 760 -24.84 0.59 7.10
N HIS A 761 -25.72 0.75 6.10
CA HIS A 761 -25.38 1.12 4.73
C HIS A 761 -24.48 0.10 4.00
N SER A 762 -24.67 -1.18 4.30
CA SER A 762 -24.05 -2.29 3.59
C SER A 762 -24.90 -3.55 3.63
N HIS A 763 -24.68 -4.43 2.66
CA HIS A 763 -25.34 -5.71 2.54
C HIS A 763 -24.34 -6.85 2.37
N TYR A 764 -24.79 -8.08 2.60
CA TYR A 764 -23.97 -9.27 2.40
C TYR A 764 -23.81 -9.56 0.90
N GLU A 765 -22.56 -9.76 0.46
CA GLU A 765 -22.23 -10.39 -0.82
C GLU A 765 -21.28 -11.56 -0.62
N LEU A 766 -21.48 -12.61 -1.41
CA LEU A 766 -20.56 -13.75 -1.46
C LEU A 766 -19.22 -13.38 -2.12
N CYS A 767 -19.18 -12.36 -2.96
CA CYS A 767 -18.04 -12.00 -3.81
C CYS A 767 -17.90 -10.47 -3.81
N THR A 768 -17.52 -9.90 -2.65
CA THR A 768 -17.45 -8.44 -2.47
C THR A 768 -16.36 -7.79 -3.33
N ARG A 769 -16.52 -6.48 -3.58
CA ARG A 769 -15.52 -5.58 -4.15
C ARG A 769 -15.03 -4.56 -3.12
N THR A 770 -14.84 -5.02 -1.88
CA THR A 770 -14.52 -4.20 -0.71
C THR A 770 -13.25 -3.36 -0.85
N CYS A 771 -12.23 -3.84 -1.55
CA CYS A 771 -11.01 -3.07 -1.82
C CYS A 771 -11.21 -1.98 -2.88
N ASP A 772 -12.07 -2.19 -3.89
CA ASP A 772 -12.38 -1.18 -4.92
C ASP A 772 -13.15 0.03 -4.35
N PHE A 773 -13.92 -0.19 -3.28
CA PHE A 773 -14.89 0.75 -2.72
C PHE A 773 -14.54 1.20 -1.28
N THR A 774 -13.33 1.75 -1.12
CA THR A 774 -12.87 2.40 0.12
C THR A 774 -12.84 3.92 -0.01
N CYS A 775 -12.90 4.66 1.10
CA CYS A 775 -12.67 6.12 1.06
C CYS A 775 -11.29 6.50 0.52
N SER A 776 -10.29 5.61 0.64
CA SER A 776 -8.97 5.81 0.02
C SER A 776 -8.99 5.69 -1.52
N SER A 777 -9.91 4.91 -2.10
CA SER A 777 -9.99 4.69 -3.55
C SER A 777 -10.41 5.93 -4.35
N LEU A 778 -10.99 6.94 -3.68
CA LEU A 778 -11.27 8.27 -4.25
C LEU A 778 -9.99 9.01 -4.68
N SER A 779 -8.90 8.84 -3.93
CA SER A 779 -7.63 9.52 -4.16
C SER A 779 -6.61 8.65 -4.90
N MET A 780 -6.56 7.34 -4.59
CA MET A 780 -5.61 6.39 -5.18
C MET A 780 -6.17 4.96 -5.11
N PRO A 781 -6.04 4.11 -6.15
CA PRO A 781 -6.50 2.72 -6.11
C PRO A 781 -5.94 1.96 -4.91
N ALA A 782 -6.81 1.21 -4.24
CA ALA A 782 -6.38 0.34 -3.15
C ALA A 782 -5.60 -0.87 -3.71
N PRO A 783 -4.62 -1.42 -2.98
CA PRO A 783 -3.98 -2.68 -3.34
C PRO A 783 -4.97 -3.85 -3.15
N CYS A 784 -5.48 -4.38 -4.26
CA CYS A 784 -6.34 -5.57 -4.31
C CYS A 784 -5.55 -6.81 -4.76
N THR A 785 -5.94 -8.01 -4.30
CA THR A 785 -5.48 -9.30 -4.85
C THR A 785 -6.21 -9.70 -6.14
N TRP A 786 -7.27 -8.96 -6.50
CA TRP A 786 -8.22 -9.26 -7.58
C TRP A 786 -8.97 -10.59 -7.44
N THR A 787 -8.90 -11.21 -6.26
CA THR A 787 -9.78 -12.31 -5.84
C THR A 787 -10.92 -11.73 -5.01
N CYS A 788 -12.17 -12.05 -5.32
CA CYS A 788 -13.28 -11.61 -4.47
C CYS A 788 -13.46 -12.54 -3.27
N PHE A 789 -13.83 -11.95 -2.14
CA PHE A 789 -14.08 -12.66 -0.89
C PHE A 789 -15.45 -12.32 -0.32
N GLU A 790 -16.02 -13.28 0.40
CA GLU A 790 -17.28 -13.14 1.12
C GLU A 790 -17.18 -12.08 2.22
N GLY A 791 -18.19 -11.20 2.31
CA GLY A 791 -18.25 -10.17 3.35
C GLY A 791 -19.41 -9.18 3.16
N CYS A 792 -19.21 -7.97 3.68
CA CYS A 792 -20.17 -6.87 3.55
C CYS A 792 -19.71 -5.89 2.46
N GLN A 793 -20.57 -5.64 1.49
CA GLN A 793 -20.38 -4.66 0.43
C GLN A 793 -21.16 -3.39 0.81
N CYS A 794 -20.51 -2.22 0.78
CA CYS A 794 -21.20 -0.96 1.00
C CYS A 794 -22.29 -0.74 -0.06
N ASP A 795 -23.42 -0.19 0.38
CA ASP A 795 -24.54 0.20 -0.48
C ASP A 795 -24.12 1.39 -1.38
N ASP A 796 -24.77 1.53 -2.52
CA ASP A 796 -24.41 2.57 -3.51
C ASP A 796 -24.48 3.99 -2.90
N GLY A 797 -23.38 4.74 -3.04
CA GLY A 797 -23.22 6.07 -2.44
C GLY A 797 -22.52 6.07 -1.06
N TYR A 798 -22.16 4.89 -0.54
CA TYR A 798 -21.36 4.73 0.67
C TYR A 798 -20.01 4.06 0.35
N LEU A 799 -18.98 4.42 1.12
CA LEU A 799 -17.61 3.93 0.97
C LEU A 799 -17.07 3.40 2.29
N PHE A 800 -16.19 2.40 2.22
CA PHE A 800 -15.59 1.82 3.41
C PHE A 800 -14.51 2.76 3.99
N ASP A 801 -14.72 3.25 5.21
CA ASP A 801 -13.80 4.18 5.90
C ASP A 801 -12.67 3.47 6.67
N GLY A 802 -12.55 2.16 6.54
CA GLY A 802 -11.69 1.33 7.37
C GLY A 802 -12.37 0.82 8.65
N ASP A 803 -13.69 0.96 8.81
CA ASP A 803 -14.51 0.14 9.73
C ASP A 803 -15.98 0.03 9.31
N THR A 804 -16.53 1.11 8.76
CA THR A 804 -17.95 1.25 8.43
C THR A 804 -18.14 1.83 7.03
N CYS A 805 -19.34 1.66 6.48
CA CYS A 805 -19.74 2.30 5.23
C CYS A 805 -20.28 3.70 5.52
N VAL A 806 -19.51 4.71 5.18
CA VAL A 806 -19.82 6.14 5.41
C VAL A 806 -20.20 6.83 4.10
N SER A 807 -20.95 7.93 4.17
CA SER A 807 -21.24 8.74 2.97
C SER A 807 -19.97 9.44 2.47
N LEU A 808 -19.91 9.76 1.17
CA LEU A 808 -18.72 10.37 0.53
C LEU A 808 -18.21 11.66 1.20
N GLU A 809 -19.11 12.43 1.82
CA GLU A 809 -18.77 13.66 2.56
C GLU A 809 -18.10 13.41 3.94
N GLN A 810 -18.17 12.17 4.44
CA GLN A 810 -17.57 11.69 5.69
C GLN A 810 -16.30 10.87 5.44
N CYS A 811 -15.87 10.73 4.19
CA CYS A 811 -14.58 10.12 3.89
C CYS A 811 -13.41 10.93 4.46
N GLY A 812 -12.36 10.19 4.83
CA GLY A 812 -11.15 10.72 5.42
C GLY A 812 -10.15 11.28 4.42
N CYS A 813 -8.87 11.22 4.77
CA CYS A 813 -7.78 11.86 4.05
C CYS A 813 -6.67 10.85 3.74
N LEU A 814 -6.15 10.84 2.53
CA LEU A 814 -4.96 10.05 2.16
C LEU A 814 -3.70 10.93 2.22
N HIS A 815 -2.67 10.51 2.94
CA HIS A 815 -1.38 11.21 2.97
C HIS A 815 -0.20 10.21 3.06
N GLN A 816 0.77 10.34 2.12
CA GLN A 816 1.95 9.45 2.02
C GLN A 816 1.63 7.94 1.98
N GLY A 817 0.49 7.53 1.40
CA GLY A 817 0.08 6.12 1.32
C GLY A 817 -0.57 5.57 2.59
N ARG A 818 -0.82 6.42 3.60
CA ARG A 818 -1.63 6.11 4.78
C ARG A 818 -2.97 6.83 4.68
N TYR A 819 -4.05 6.11 4.96
CA TYR A 819 -5.38 6.66 5.12
C TYR A 819 -5.62 7.08 6.59
N PHE A 820 -6.32 8.20 6.78
CA PHE A 820 -6.73 8.75 8.07
C PHE A 820 -8.24 8.99 8.03
N LYS A 821 -8.99 8.54 9.05
CA LYS A 821 -10.44 8.74 9.12
C LYS A 821 -10.81 10.23 9.27
N ALA A 822 -12.03 10.60 8.90
CA ALA A 822 -12.52 11.96 9.09
C ALA A 822 -12.46 12.38 10.57
N GLY A 823 -11.79 13.51 10.85
CA GLY A 823 -11.53 13.98 12.22
C GLY A 823 -10.40 13.28 12.96
N GLU A 824 -9.79 12.22 12.40
CA GLU A 824 -8.64 11.53 13.00
C GLU A 824 -7.49 12.53 13.19
N THR A 825 -6.90 12.51 14.37
CA THR A 825 -5.77 13.37 14.74
C THR A 825 -4.59 12.51 15.14
N ILE A 826 -3.51 12.61 14.38
CA ILE A 826 -2.26 11.87 14.60
C ILE A 826 -1.12 12.80 15.00
N THR A 827 -0.13 12.22 15.68
CA THR A 827 1.08 12.91 16.12
C THR A 827 2.29 12.19 15.55
N SER A 828 3.25 12.96 15.02
CA SER A 828 4.53 12.47 14.50
C SER A 828 5.34 11.65 15.53
N ASN A 829 6.24 10.78 15.05
CA ASN A 829 7.06 9.86 15.88
C ASN A 829 8.03 10.51 16.89
N ASN A 830 8.19 11.83 16.83
CA ASN A 830 8.98 12.66 17.73
C ASN A 830 8.14 13.73 18.45
N CYS A 831 6.81 13.69 18.28
CA CYS A 831 5.85 14.67 18.80
C CYS A 831 6.17 16.13 18.45
N THR A 832 6.71 16.40 17.24
CA THR A 832 6.95 17.76 16.74
C THR A 832 5.83 18.31 15.87
N THR A 833 4.97 17.44 15.31
CA THR A 833 3.90 17.83 14.40
C THR A 833 2.64 17.02 14.73
N ARG A 834 1.49 17.70 14.74
CA ARG A 834 0.15 17.14 14.91
C ARG A 834 -0.64 17.39 13.64
N CYS A 835 -1.31 16.38 13.11
CA CYS A 835 -2.10 16.48 11.88
C CYS A 835 -3.51 15.96 12.11
N THR A 836 -4.51 16.72 11.68
CA THR A 836 -5.93 16.35 11.75
C THR A 836 -6.52 16.25 10.35
N CYS A 837 -7.21 15.15 10.04
CA CYS A 837 -7.95 15.02 8.79
C CYS A 837 -9.27 15.80 8.86
N HIS A 838 -9.49 16.71 7.91
CA HIS A 838 -10.72 17.49 7.81
C HIS A 838 -11.35 17.27 6.41
N PRO A 839 -12.54 16.64 6.28
CA PRO A 839 -13.07 16.18 4.99
C PRO A 839 -13.10 17.23 3.86
N SER A 840 -13.34 18.50 4.17
CA SER A 840 -13.37 19.59 3.18
C SER A 840 -12.03 20.35 2.96
N GLN A 841 -11.03 20.12 3.80
CA GLN A 841 -9.71 20.81 3.79
C GLN A 841 -8.52 19.86 3.58
N GLY A 842 -8.73 18.54 3.65
CA GLY A 842 -7.66 17.54 3.63
C GLY A 842 -6.96 17.42 5.00
N LEU A 843 -5.70 16.95 4.99
CA LEU A 843 -4.90 16.81 6.19
C LEU A 843 -4.28 18.16 6.59
N VAL A 844 -4.71 18.71 7.72
CA VAL A 844 -4.20 19.98 8.27
C VAL A 844 -3.20 19.67 9.38
N CYS A 845 -1.95 20.12 9.22
CA CYS A 845 -0.87 19.90 10.19
C CYS A 845 -0.42 21.20 10.86
N GLU A 846 -0.05 21.10 12.14
CA GLU A 846 0.54 22.16 12.95
C GLU A 846 1.76 21.63 13.72
N ASP A 847 2.73 22.52 14.00
CA ASP A 847 3.87 22.18 14.84
C ASP A 847 3.47 22.18 16.33
N ILE A 848 3.92 21.18 17.07
CA ILE A 848 3.67 21.00 18.49
C ILE A 848 4.97 20.67 19.25
N GLN A 849 4.94 20.81 20.57
CA GLN A 849 5.98 20.32 21.47
C GLN A 849 5.31 19.73 22.71
N CYS A 850 5.88 18.65 23.27
CA CYS A 850 5.36 18.10 24.52
C CYS A 850 5.56 19.09 25.69
N PRO A 851 4.63 19.14 26.67
CA PRO A 851 4.80 19.95 27.88
C PRO A 851 6.06 19.58 28.68
N GLN A 852 6.54 20.49 29.54
CA GLN A 852 7.84 20.38 30.24
C GLN A 852 8.02 19.17 31.20
N ASP A 853 6.98 18.39 31.47
CA ASP A 853 6.97 17.16 32.26
C ASP A 853 6.57 15.91 31.46
N HIS A 854 6.44 16.02 30.13
CA HIS A 854 6.00 14.96 29.24
C HIS A 854 7.09 14.56 28.23
N VAL A 855 7.17 13.26 27.96
CA VAL A 855 8.00 12.68 26.89
C VAL A 855 7.09 12.16 25.77
N CYS A 856 7.59 12.20 24.53
CA CYS A 856 6.93 11.51 23.43
C CYS A 856 7.08 10.00 23.64
N SER A 857 5.98 9.27 23.69
CA SER A 857 5.96 7.83 23.94
C SER A 857 4.82 7.18 23.16
N THR A 858 5.10 6.01 22.60
CA THR A 858 4.11 5.22 21.86
C THR A 858 3.24 4.44 22.84
N ARG A 859 1.91 4.63 22.79
CA ARG A 859 0.92 3.85 23.54
C ARG A 859 -0.18 3.38 22.60
N ASP A 860 -0.45 2.07 22.62
CA ASP A 860 -1.42 1.40 21.73
C ASP A 860 -1.30 1.83 20.25
N GLY A 861 -0.06 1.99 19.77
CA GLY A 861 0.26 2.39 18.39
C GLY A 861 0.13 3.87 18.05
N ALA A 862 -0.24 4.73 19.01
CA ALA A 862 -0.30 6.17 18.86
C ALA A 862 0.86 6.85 19.60
N GLN A 863 1.45 7.88 18.99
CA GLN A 863 2.44 8.73 19.64
C GLN A 863 1.74 9.76 20.50
N LEU A 864 2.05 9.77 21.79
CA LEU A 864 1.43 10.66 22.76
C LEU A 864 2.51 11.35 23.58
N CYS A 865 2.32 12.65 23.83
CA CYS A 865 3.00 13.31 24.94
C CYS A 865 2.40 12.74 26.23
N VAL A 866 3.16 11.92 26.95
CA VAL A 866 2.75 11.32 28.23
C VAL A 866 3.65 11.83 29.34
N LYS A 867 3.09 12.02 30.54
CA LYS A 867 3.90 12.40 31.71
C LYS A 867 5.01 11.39 31.91
N GLN A 868 6.24 11.88 32.05
CA GLN A 868 7.36 11.04 32.40
C GLN A 868 7.13 10.50 33.83
N GLN A 869 6.85 9.21 33.93
CA GLN A 869 6.60 8.49 35.18
C GLN A 869 7.48 7.24 35.22
N GLY A 870 8.11 7.00 36.36
CA GLY A 870 8.92 5.81 36.61
C GLY A 870 8.14 4.85 37.49
N GLN A 871 8.17 3.56 37.18
CA GLN A 871 7.61 2.52 38.03
C GLN A 871 8.68 1.50 38.45
N CYS A 872 8.83 1.31 39.76
CA CYS A 872 9.63 0.24 40.32
C CYS A 872 8.69 -0.81 40.90
N HIS A 873 8.84 -2.06 40.48
CA HIS A 873 7.97 -3.16 40.90
C HIS A 873 8.75 -4.20 41.68
N LEU A 874 8.17 -4.67 42.80
CA LEU A 874 8.54 -5.94 43.42
C LEU A 874 7.37 -6.91 43.23
N ARG A 875 7.60 -7.96 42.45
CA ARG A 875 6.64 -9.07 42.27
C ARG A 875 6.95 -10.21 43.26
N PRO A 876 5.95 -11.04 43.63
CA PRO A 876 6.19 -12.29 44.35
C PRO A 876 7.25 -13.15 43.65
N GLY A 877 8.10 -13.81 44.42
CA GLY A 877 9.36 -14.40 43.95
C GLY A 877 10.56 -13.47 44.12
N ALA A 878 10.44 -12.42 44.94
CA ALA A 878 11.44 -11.39 45.19
C ALA A 878 12.03 -10.75 43.91
N SER A 879 11.24 -10.65 42.83
CA SER A 879 11.68 -10.09 41.55
C SER A 879 11.47 -8.58 41.50
N LEU A 880 12.58 -7.83 41.52
CA LEU A 880 12.64 -6.38 41.42
C LEU A 880 12.81 -5.95 39.96
N THR A 881 12.06 -4.94 39.53
CA THR A 881 12.30 -4.17 38.30
C THR A 881 12.47 -2.70 38.67
N THR A 882 13.57 -2.08 38.24
CA THR A 882 13.90 -0.67 38.53
C THR A 882 13.07 0.30 37.70
N PHE A 883 13.13 1.60 38.05
CA PHE A 883 12.45 2.68 37.32
C PHE A 883 12.86 2.76 35.84
N ASP A 884 14.10 2.38 35.51
CA ASP A 884 14.64 2.38 34.14
C ASP A 884 14.65 0.98 33.49
N GLY A 885 14.01 -0.01 34.12
CA GLY A 885 13.72 -1.33 33.53
C GLY A 885 14.72 -2.45 33.82
N THR A 886 15.75 -2.22 34.63
CA THR A 886 16.69 -3.26 35.05
C THR A 886 16.01 -4.27 35.98
N LYS A 887 16.19 -5.57 35.71
CA LYS A 887 15.54 -6.67 36.45
C LYS A 887 16.53 -7.47 37.31
N GLY A 888 16.03 -8.07 38.40
CA GLY A 888 16.69 -9.16 39.12
C GLY A 888 16.14 -9.37 40.52
N MET A 889 16.80 -10.22 41.32
CA MET A 889 16.23 -10.74 42.57
C MET A 889 16.78 -10.07 43.83
N LEU A 890 15.94 -9.93 44.87
CA LEU A 890 16.43 -9.80 46.24
C LEU A 890 16.83 -11.20 46.75
N LEU A 891 18.13 -11.41 46.98
CA LEU A 891 18.73 -12.75 47.13
C LEU A 891 18.40 -13.50 48.43
N THR A 892 17.85 -12.85 49.45
CA THR A 892 17.63 -13.43 50.78
C THR A 892 16.41 -12.85 51.49
N SER A 893 15.80 -13.58 52.43
CA SER A 893 14.92 -12.96 53.44
C SER A 893 15.69 -11.88 54.21
N GLY A 894 15.04 -10.75 54.49
CA GLY A 894 15.64 -9.61 55.17
C GLY A 894 15.01 -8.28 54.81
N THR A 895 15.57 -7.20 55.35
CA THR A 895 15.00 -5.85 55.25
C THR A 895 15.88 -4.95 54.37
N TYR A 896 15.28 -4.32 53.36
CA TYR A 896 15.99 -3.64 52.28
C TYR A 896 15.47 -2.22 52.06
N LYS A 897 16.36 -1.23 51.98
CA LYS A 897 16.02 0.10 51.45
C LYS A 897 15.88 -0.03 49.95
N VAL A 898 14.69 0.18 49.38
CA VAL A 898 14.44 -0.03 47.94
C VAL A 898 14.41 1.27 47.13
N ALA A 899 13.89 2.35 47.69
CA ALA A 899 13.91 3.68 47.07
C ALA A 899 14.04 4.77 48.12
N ALA A 900 14.74 5.86 47.82
CA ALA A 900 14.74 7.09 48.61
C ALA A 900 15.13 8.30 47.77
N LEU A 901 14.73 9.47 48.23
CA LEU A 901 15.27 10.73 47.71
C LEU A 901 16.69 10.94 48.27
N CYS A 902 17.70 11.09 47.41
CA CYS A 902 19.10 11.11 47.87
C CYS A 902 19.48 12.34 48.70
N ASN A 903 18.83 13.48 48.43
CA ASN A 903 19.01 14.66 49.27
C ASN A 903 18.17 14.51 50.55
N GLU A 904 18.79 13.95 51.59
CA GLU A 904 18.16 13.77 52.90
C GLU A 904 17.76 15.10 53.56
N GLN A 905 18.31 16.24 53.13
CA GLN A 905 17.93 17.57 53.63
C GLN A 905 16.66 18.14 52.97
N SER A 906 16.11 17.49 51.94
CA SER A 906 14.89 17.98 51.27
C SER A 906 13.69 18.01 52.23
N PRO A 907 12.81 19.05 52.17
CA PRO A 907 11.56 19.05 52.94
C PRO A 907 10.63 17.91 52.54
N ASN A 908 10.70 17.49 51.27
CA ASN A 908 9.87 16.43 50.68
C ASN A 908 10.61 15.07 50.67
N TRP A 909 11.55 14.86 51.60
CA TRP A 909 12.34 13.64 51.66
C TRP A 909 11.50 12.42 52.05
N PHE A 910 11.80 11.29 51.42
CA PHE A 910 11.23 10.00 51.77
C PHE A 910 12.28 8.87 51.67
N LYS A 911 12.01 7.77 52.38
CA LYS A 911 12.71 6.48 52.28
C LYS A 911 11.69 5.33 52.35
N VAL A 912 11.75 4.41 51.39
CA VAL A 912 10.95 3.18 51.33
C VAL A 912 11.82 1.99 51.70
N VAL A 913 11.36 1.21 52.68
CA VAL A 913 12.02 0.00 53.17
C VAL A 913 11.03 -1.16 53.12
N LEU A 914 11.47 -2.33 52.66
CA LEU A 914 10.67 -3.55 52.57
C LEU A 914 11.30 -4.64 53.42
N GLU A 915 10.46 -5.39 54.15
CA GLU A 915 10.84 -6.68 54.74
C GLU A 915 10.36 -7.79 53.81
N VAL A 916 11.28 -8.60 53.30
CA VAL A 916 11.02 -9.73 52.42
C VAL A 916 11.26 -11.02 53.19
N ASN A 917 10.33 -11.97 53.10
CA ASN A 917 10.46 -13.28 53.73
C ASN A 917 9.74 -14.36 52.91
N GLU A 918 9.97 -15.63 53.22
CA GLU A 918 9.25 -16.76 52.60
C GLU A 918 7.79 -16.79 53.08
N CYS A 919 6.84 -16.74 52.14
CA CYS A 919 5.42 -16.92 52.45
C CYS A 919 5.14 -18.38 52.84
N ARG A 920 4.43 -18.58 53.96
CA ARG A 920 4.23 -19.90 54.59
C ARG A 920 3.37 -20.90 53.81
N GLU A 921 2.59 -20.45 52.83
CA GLU A 921 1.70 -21.33 52.06
C GLU A 921 2.34 -21.85 50.76
N ASP A 922 3.19 -21.04 50.10
CA ASP A 922 3.74 -21.35 48.76
C ASP A 922 5.27 -21.47 48.69
N HIS A 923 6.02 -21.23 49.79
CA HIS A 923 7.49 -21.09 49.81
C HIS A 923 8.08 -20.00 48.89
N VAL A 924 7.25 -19.15 48.29
CA VAL A 924 7.67 -18.04 47.43
C VAL A 924 8.08 -16.82 48.29
N PRO A 925 9.27 -16.22 48.10
CA PRO A 925 9.66 -14.99 48.79
C PRO A 925 8.82 -13.79 48.33
N ALA A 926 8.25 -13.03 49.27
CA ALA A 926 7.48 -11.81 48.99
C ALA A 926 7.66 -10.76 50.09
N ALA A 927 7.23 -9.52 49.85
CA ALA A 927 7.27 -8.48 50.88
C ALA A 927 6.18 -8.74 51.93
N VAL A 928 6.58 -8.99 53.18
CA VAL A 928 5.66 -9.25 54.31
C VAL A 928 5.27 -7.97 55.05
N ALA A 929 6.12 -6.94 54.97
CA ALA A 929 5.83 -5.60 55.47
C ALA A 929 6.54 -4.52 54.63
N ILE A 930 5.96 -3.32 54.63
CA ILE A 930 6.52 -2.10 54.04
C ILE A 930 6.56 -0.99 55.09
N PHE A 931 7.69 -0.29 55.14
CA PHE A 931 7.95 0.83 56.04
C PHE A 931 8.27 2.07 55.21
N LEU A 932 7.47 3.12 55.37
CA LEU A 932 7.58 4.38 54.66
C LEU A 932 7.97 5.48 55.64
N PHE A 933 9.11 6.09 55.40
CA PHE A 933 9.61 7.22 56.15
C PHE A 933 9.41 8.49 55.35
N PHE A 934 8.73 9.46 55.93
CA PHE A 934 8.64 10.86 55.51
C PHE A 934 9.20 11.74 56.63
N ARG A 935 9.36 13.05 56.41
CA ARG A 935 9.85 13.94 57.48
C ARG A 935 8.85 14.14 58.60
N GLU A 936 7.56 14.13 58.29
CA GLU A 936 6.46 14.35 59.23
C GLU A 936 5.78 13.06 59.71
N ALA A 937 6.06 11.90 59.11
CA ALA A 937 5.38 10.65 59.42
C ALA A 937 6.22 9.40 59.13
N PHE A 938 5.97 8.36 59.92
CA PHE A 938 6.41 6.99 59.69
C PHE A 938 5.18 6.10 59.51
N ILE A 939 5.11 5.32 58.44
CA ILE A 939 3.96 4.47 58.11
C ILE A 939 4.44 3.03 57.95
N THR A 940 3.71 2.10 58.55
CA THR A 940 3.94 0.65 58.42
C THR A 940 2.68 -0.02 57.88
N ILE A 941 2.83 -0.94 56.92
CA ILE A 941 1.74 -1.78 56.42
C ILE A 941 2.24 -3.24 56.36
N ASN A 942 1.42 -4.21 56.79
CA ASN A 942 1.72 -5.64 56.72
C ASN A 942 0.80 -6.38 55.71
N THR A 943 1.04 -7.66 55.43
CA THR A 943 0.22 -8.45 54.48
C THR A 943 -1.24 -8.65 54.90
N ASN A 944 -1.59 -8.44 56.17
CA ASN A 944 -3.00 -8.38 56.62
C ASN A 944 -3.70 -7.06 56.24
N MET A 945 -2.99 -6.15 55.55
CA MET A 945 -3.40 -4.77 55.24
C MET A 945 -3.68 -3.92 56.49
N GLU A 946 -3.10 -4.28 57.64
CA GLU A 946 -3.12 -3.47 58.85
C GLU A 946 -2.13 -2.30 58.69
N VAL A 947 -2.57 -1.09 59.04
CA VAL A 947 -1.80 0.15 58.83
C VAL A 947 -1.54 0.85 60.17
N TRP A 948 -0.28 1.23 60.39
CA TRP A 948 0.12 2.06 61.52
C TRP A 948 0.76 3.36 61.03
N VAL A 949 0.36 4.48 61.62
CA VAL A 949 0.95 5.80 61.41
C VAL A 949 1.57 6.27 62.72
N ASN A 950 2.87 6.54 62.72
CA ASN A 950 3.66 6.91 63.90
C ASN A 950 3.47 5.91 65.08
N GLY A 951 3.29 4.62 64.76
CA GLY A 951 3.04 3.55 65.74
C GLY A 951 1.58 3.37 66.18
N LEU A 952 0.65 4.20 65.72
CA LEU A 952 -0.78 4.11 66.04
C LEU A 952 -1.56 3.40 64.92
N SER A 953 -2.32 2.36 65.27
CA SER A 953 -3.21 1.67 64.32
C SER A 953 -4.22 2.67 63.74
N THR A 954 -4.37 2.65 62.42
CA THR A 954 -5.04 3.71 61.65
C THR A 954 -5.98 3.10 60.62
N HIS A 955 -7.25 3.55 60.62
CA HIS A 955 -8.23 3.16 59.62
C HIS A 955 -8.09 4.00 58.34
N LEU A 956 -8.36 3.37 57.19
CA LEU A 956 -8.33 4.00 55.87
C LEU A 956 -9.75 4.29 55.35
N PRO A 957 -9.92 5.29 54.45
CA PRO A 957 -8.92 6.24 53.98
C PRO A 957 -8.61 7.33 55.02
N THR A 958 -7.41 7.92 54.97
CA THR A 958 -7.03 9.02 55.88
C THR A 958 -5.99 9.95 55.28
N ASN A 959 -5.93 11.18 55.78
CA ASN A 959 -4.89 12.15 55.46
C ASN A 959 -4.00 12.35 56.69
N VAL A 960 -2.73 11.93 56.61
CA VAL A 960 -1.77 12.00 57.71
C VAL A 960 -1.15 13.40 57.83
N SER A 961 -0.97 14.07 56.70
CA SER A 961 -0.54 15.48 56.66
C SER A 961 -1.21 16.20 55.48
N LYS A 962 -0.88 17.47 55.24
CA LYS A 962 -1.25 18.15 53.98
C LYS A 962 -0.54 17.55 52.76
N ALA A 963 0.53 16.79 52.97
CA ALA A 963 1.36 16.19 51.94
C ALA A 963 1.17 14.67 51.81
N ILE A 964 0.64 13.98 52.82
CA ILE A 964 0.51 12.50 52.85
C ILE A 964 -0.94 12.07 52.97
N SER A 965 -1.41 11.25 52.03
CA SER A 965 -2.72 10.58 52.06
C SER A 965 -2.57 9.06 51.91
N LEU A 966 -3.50 8.32 52.51
CA LEU A 966 -3.59 6.86 52.40
C LEU A 966 -5.01 6.46 52.02
N SER A 967 -5.12 5.51 51.10
CA SER A 967 -6.38 4.98 50.59
C SER A 967 -6.31 3.47 50.37
N THR A 968 -7.47 2.86 50.12
CA THR A 968 -7.62 1.43 49.84
C THR A 968 -8.42 1.25 48.56
N THR A 969 -7.94 0.40 47.65
CA THR A 969 -8.61 0.08 46.38
C THR A 969 -8.36 -1.41 46.07
N ASP A 970 -9.43 -2.16 45.80
CA ASP A 970 -9.39 -3.61 45.47
C ASP A 970 -8.59 -4.46 46.48
N GLY A 971 -8.65 -4.09 47.76
CA GLY A 971 -7.93 -4.76 48.85
C GLY A 971 -6.45 -4.37 49.00
N ASN A 972 -5.91 -3.53 48.12
CA ASN A 972 -4.55 -2.99 48.20
C ASN A 972 -4.53 -1.66 48.96
N VAL A 973 -3.44 -1.37 49.68
CA VAL A 973 -3.20 -0.07 50.33
C VAL A 973 -2.34 0.81 49.43
N THR A 974 -2.79 2.05 49.21
CA THR A 974 -2.03 3.09 48.50
C THR A 974 -1.61 4.19 49.48
N VAL A 975 -0.35 4.63 49.40
CA VAL A 975 0.18 5.79 50.13
C VAL A 975 0.73 6.78 49.12
N SER A 976 0.15 7.98 49.09
CA SER A 976 0.52 9.07 48.17
C SER A 976 1.19 10.19 48.94
N HIS A 977 2.26 10.76 48.38
CA HIS A 977 2.98 11.89 48.96
C HIS A 977 3.24 13.02 47.96
N ALA A 978 3.10 14.27 48.41
CA ALA A 978 3.24 15.50 47.61
C ALA A 978 4.64 15.73 47.00
N SER A 979 5.64 14.88 47.31
CA SER A 979 6.85 14.80 46.50
C SER A 979 6.60 14.27 45.08
N GLY A 980 5.47 13.62 44.84
CA GLY A 980 5.19 12.86 43.61
C GLY A 980 5.72 11.43 43.68
N ILE A 981 5.62 10.79 44.85
CA ILE A 981 5.72 9.32 44.98
C ILE A 981 4.38 8.74 45.44
N ASP A 982 3.95 7.69 44.75
CA ASP A 982 2.84 6.83 45.13
C ASP A 982 3.37 5.42 45.40
N VAL A 983 2.87 4.78 46.46
CA VAL A 983 3.27 3.45 46.90
C VAL A 983 2.03 2.57 47.01
N LEU A 984 1.94 1.55 46.18
CA LEU A 984 0.89 0.53 46.22
C LEU A 984 1.45 -0.77 46.82
N PHE A 985 0.76 -1.32 47.81
CA PHE A 985 1.10 -2.59 48.45
C PHE A 985 -0.11 -3.55 48.47
N SER A 986 0.11 -4.81 48.09
CA SER A 986 -0.94 -5.82 47.99
C SER A 986 -0.90 -6.89 49.09
N PRO A 987 -2.02 -7.56 49.40
CA PRO A 987 -2.05 -8.69 50.34
C PRO A 987 -1.12 -9.85 49.96
N LYS A 988 -0.78 -9.98 48.67
CA LYS A 988 0.14 -11.00 48.13
C LYS A 988 1.63 -10.58 48.21
N GLY A 989 1.93 -9.48 48.91
CA GLY A 989 3.31 -8.99 49.08
C GLY A 989 3.94 -8.41 47.81
N ALA A 990 3.11 -7.96 46.85
CA ALA A 990 3.58 -7.19 45.70
C ALA A 990 3.63 -5.70 46.05
N VAL A 991 4.67 -5.01 45.59
CA VAL A 991 4.87 -3.57 45.81
C VAL A 991 5.04 -2.88 44.46
N THR A 992 4.41 -1.73 44.27
CA THR A 992 4.68 -0.85 43.14
C THR A 992 4.93 0.57 43.64
N LEU A 993 6.08 1.13 43.31
CA LEU A 993 6.43 2.53 43.55
C LEU A 993 6.28 3.27 42.23
N THR A 994 5.50 4.35 42.20
CA THR A 994 5.39 5.24 41.04
C THR A 994 5.96 6.61 41.39
N VAL A 995 6.78 7.19 40.51
CA VAL A 995 7.39 8.52 40.68
C VAL A 995 7.19 9.39 39.45
N GLY A 996 7.03 10.71 39.64
CA GLY A 996 6.91 11.67 38.54
C GLY A 996 8.26 12.23 38.03
N ALA A 997 8.22 12.90 36.87
CA ALA A 997 9.35 13.53 36.18
C ALA A 997 10.26 14.40 37.08
N THR A 998 9.71 14.99 38.14
CA THR A 998 10.45 15.79 39.12
C THR A 998 11.48 14.98 39.92
N MET A 999 11.50 13.65 39.81
CA MET A 999 12.39 12.72 40.51
C MET A 999 13.58 12.22 39.67
N VAL A 1000 13.64 12.53 38.37
CA VAL A 1000 14.72 12.13 37.48
C VAL A 1000 16.09 12.54 38.05
N ASN A 1001 17.03 11.61 38.13
CA ASN A 1001 18.37 11.78 38.74
C ASN A 1001 18.39 12.23 40.22
N ARG A 1002 17.28 12.06 40.96
CA ARG A 1002 17.18 12.46 42.39
C ARG A 1002 16.95 11.28 43.34
N LEU A 1003 16.73 10.09 42.79
CA LEU A 1003 16.49 8.85 43.51
C LEU A 1003 17.75 7.98 43.61
N CYS A 1004 17.79 7.16 44.64
CA CYS A 1004 18.80 6.13 44.87
C CYS A 1004 18.23 5.02 45.75
N ALA A 1005 19.05 3.97 45.96
CA ALA A 1005 18.66 2.62 46.36
C ALA A 1005 18.22 1.76 45.14
N PRO A 1006 18.05 0.43 45.28
CA PRO A 1006 17.96 -0.52 44.17
C PRO A 1006 16.83 -0.33 43.16
N CYS A 1007 15.81 0.48 43.43
CA CYS A 1007 14.83 0.87 42.42
C CYS A 1007 15.40 1.78 41.33
N GLY A 1008 16.64 2.25 41.45
CA GLY A 1008 17.29 3.07 40.43
C GLY A 1008 17.15 4.57 40.64
N ASN A 1009 17.67 5.34 39.69
CA ASN A 1009 17.67 6.81 39.76
C ASN A 1009 16.68 7.51 38.81
N PHE A 1010 16.01 6.74 37.93
CA PHE A 1010 14.99 7.18 37.00
C PHE A 1010 15.51 8.19 35.97
N ASN A 1011 16.55 7.85 35.21
CA ASN A 1011 17.13 8.72 34.17
C ASN A 1011 17.07 8.18 32.74
N GLY A 1012 16.58 6.96 32.54
CA GLY A 1012 16.53 6.26 31.26
C GLY A 1012 17.75 5.42 30.88
N ASP A 1013 18.79 5.31 31.72
CA ASP A 1013 19.95 4.42 31.52
C ASP A 1013 19.94 3.21 32.49
N PRO A 1014 19.36 2.06 32.11
CA PRO A 1014 19.30 0.87 32.97
C PRO A 1014 20.68 0.36 33.44
N LYS A 1015 21.78 0.73 32.77
CA LYS A 1015 23.13 0.32 33.18
C LYS A 1015 23.58 1.03 34.45
N ASP A 1016 23.09 2.23 34.69
CA ASP A 1016 23.56 3.11 35.75
C ASP A 1016 22.77 2.96 37.06
N ASP A 1017 21.64 2.24 37.02
CA ASP A 1017 20.96 1.62 38.16
C ASP A 1017 21.82 0.55 38.87
N LEU A 1018 22.83 -0.02 38.19
CA LEU A 1018 23.76 -0.98 38.79
C LEU A 1018 24.87 -0.32 39.65
N LYS A 1019 24.59 0.84 40.24
CA LYS A 1019 25.52 1.58 41.12
C LYS A 1019 25.31 1.25 42.60
N LEU A 1020 26.40 0.91 43.26
CA LEU A 1020 26.49 0.76 44.71
C LEU A 1020 26.37 2.11 45.44
N PRO A 1021 26.10 2.13 46.77
CA PRO A 1021 26.08 3.36 47.56
C PRO A 1021 27.37 4.20 47.50
N ASP A 1022 28.50 3.59 47.15
CA ASP A 1022 29.81 4.25 46.98
C ASP A 1022 30.11 4.71 45.54
N GLY A 1023 29.14 4.58 44.63
CA GLY A 1023 29.23 5.00 43.23
C GLY A 1023 29.89 4.00 42.28
N ARG A 1024 30.37 2.84 42.74
CA ARG A 1024 30.92 1.79 41.87
C ARG A 1024 29.81 1.06 41.11
N LEU A 1025 30.04 0.77 39.83
CA LEU A 1025 29.15 -0.10 39.03
C LEU A 1025 29.43 -1.59 39.34
N VAL A 1026 28.38 -2.39 39.42
CA VAL A 1026 28.42 -3.86 39.60
C VAL A 1026 27.75 -4.59 38.42
N ARG A 1027 27.74 -5.93 38.45
CA ARG A 1027 27.25 -6.76 37.32
C ARG A 1027 25.81 -7.21 37.48
N SER A 1028 25.24 -7.11 38.67
CA SER A 1028 23.87 -7.53 38.96
C SER A 1028 23.17 -6.59 39.95
N ILE A 1029 21.86 -6.42 39.80
CA ILE A 1029 21.04 -5.68 40.78
C ILE A 1029 21.05 -6.38 42.15
N ALA A 1030 21.34 -7.67 42.16
CA ALA A 1030 21.46 -8.50 43.35
C ALA A 1030 22.60 -8.02 44.29
N GLU A 1031 23.75 -7.65 43.73
CA GLU A 1031 24.86 -7.00 44.45
C GLU A 1031 24.48 -5.61 44.97
N VAL A 1032 23.69 -4.85 44.20
CA VAL A 1032 23.17 -3.53 44.61
C VAL A 1032 22.23 -3.68 45.80
N VAL A 1033 21.26 -4.59 45.73
CA VAL A 1033 20.32 -4.91 46.81
C VAL A 1033 21.03 -5.31 48.10
N ASP A 1034 22.05 -6.16 48.03
CA ASP A 1034 22.83 -6.57 49.22
C ASP A 1034 23.54 -5.37 49.88
N ALA A 1035 24.12 -4.47 49.07
CA ALA A 1035 24.75 -3.24 49.56
C ALA A 1035 23.76 -2.22 50.16
N TRP A 1036 22.47 -2.30 49.79
CA TRP A 1036 21.38 -1.45 50.29
C TRP A 1036 20.50 -2.13 51.36
N LYS A 1037 20.96 -3.23 51.98
CA LYS A 1037 20.34 -3.78 53.21
C LYS A 1037 20.16 -2.71 54.28
N ALA A 1038 18.98 -2.68 54.90
CA ALA A 1038 18.58 -1.67 55.87
C ALA A 1038 19.28 -1.90 57.22
N LYS A 1039 20.48 -1.35 57.38
CA LYS A 1039 21.32 -1.49 58.60
C LYS A 1039 20.63 -0.96 59.86
N ASP A 1040 19.69 -0.02 59.70
CA ASP A 1040 18.81 0.52 60.74
C ASP A 1040 17.72 -0.46 61.22
N PHE A 1041 17.58 -1.62 60.58
CA PHE A 1041 16.68 -2.72 60.96
C PHE A 1041 17.42 -4.01 61.34
N MET A 1042 18.76 -4.03 61.30
CA MET A 1042 19.55 -5.19 61.76
C MET A 1042 19.87 -5.06 63.25
N GLY A 1043 19.15 -5.82 64.08
CA GLY A 1043 19.37 -5.97 65.52
C GLY A 1043 20.36 -7.08 65.86
#